data_AF-A0A932ILP2-F1
#
_entry.id   AF-A0A932ILP2-F1
#
_cell.length_a   1.000
_cell.length_b   1.000
_cell.length_c   1.000
_cell.angle_alpha   90.00
_cell.angle_beta   90.00
_cell.angle_gamma   90.00
#
_symmetry.space_group_name_H-M   'P 1'
#
loop_
_entity.id
_entity.type
_entity.pdbx_description
1 polymer ?
#
loop_
_entity_poly.entity_id
_entity_poly.type
_entity_poly.pdbx_seq_one_letter_code
_entity_poly.pdbx_strand_id
1 'polypeptide(L)'
;TAIFAVEAGTDVLLILPDEDAAIEALVHAVENGRISEERINYSVRKILGYKFDLGLVENRFVDLKNIRDIVATPEHLGIAKQIARKSITVLKRDSVISILPLPSRERDGNRLSKKILNIVIADVESYRTEIQRNGNPWTNEPVGNYFTTMLKRRTSNVEQVTVDPSWNKMSFDSLLKKAKSADIILLPIFSKARSGAGMFGIGSDVTNFIKQLSELNKPTVALALGSPYVLSVVPKANAYVCSYSDCEASTEATVEALFGEIPTQGKLPINIPNMFAFGEGIDISQSVLRKDKPENVGFNSDSLALVDSVINHAIQDSAFPGAQVCVVKDGAIVLNKSFGSYEYAYPTSHISNQSMYDLASLTKVIATTSAVMKLYDEQQLGLDDLVTKYIPEFGNHGKEKITIRNLLLHNSGLPAFKRLYAMCKSPQEVLDSVFQTELIYKTGDSTVYSDFGFITLGKIVERISGQTLDEYCRKNFFEPLGMKQTMFNPSESLWTNIAPTEYDSLLRKKLVRGVVHDENAYTLGGVSGHAGLFSTASELAIFMQMLTNGGNFNGKQFLKQETIKFFTTKKGAKSTRALGWDTKSVEGYSSAGKLFSENSFGHTGFTGTSIWADPEREIFVIFLTNRVYPTRANTKISGVRPAVHEAVIRSLTNFKTIK
;
A
#
# COMPACT_ATOMS: atom_id res chain seq x y z
N THR A 1 -38.88 20.55 7.09
CA THR A 1 -37.42 20.37 6.85
C THR A 1 -36.64 21.66 7.05
N ALA A 2 -37.03 22.78 6.42
CA ALA A 2 -36.34 24.08 6.57
C ALA A 2 -36.12 24.51 8.03
N ILE A 3 -37.18 24.45 8.86
CA ILE A 3 -37.10 24.78 10.30
C ILE A 3 -36.04 23.91 11.01
N PHE A 4 -36.13 22.59 10.88
CA PHE A 4 -35.18 21.66 11.50
C PHE A 4 -33.73 21.88 11.02
N ALA A 5 -33.52 22.26 9.76
CA ALA A 5 -32.19 22.56 9.25
C ALA A 5 -31.60 23.81 9.93
N VAL A 6 -32.39 24.87 10.12
CA VAL A 6 -31.96 26.09 10.82
C VAL A 6 -31.69 25.81 12.30
N GLU A 7 -32.57 25.03 12.96
CA GLU A 7 -32.38 24.56 14.35
C GLU A 7 -31.10 23.73 14.51
N ALA A 8 -30.75 22.93 13.50
CA ALA A 8 -29.50 22.17 13.47
C ALA A 8 -28.24 23.04 13.21
N GLY A 9 -28.39 24.36 13.06
CA GLY A 9 -27.27 25.29 12.86
C GLY A 9 -26.97 25.61 11.39
N THR A 10 -27.84 25.23 10.45
CA THR A 10 -27.65 25.56 9.02
C THR A 10 -27.86 27.05 8.77
N ASP A 11 -26.88 27.70 8.15
CA ASP A 11 -26.96 29.13 7.80
C ASP A 11 -27.53 29.37 6.39
N VAL A 12 -27.40 28.38 5.49
CA VAL A 12 -27.86 28.46 4.09
C VAL A 12 -28.69 27.22 3.76
N LEU A 13 -29.96 27.43 3.39
CA LEU A 13 -30.83 26.36 2.89
C LEU A 13 -30.64 26.22 1.38
N LEU A 14 -30.41 24.99 0.92
CA LEU A 14 -30.16 24.68 -0.49
C LEU A 14 -31.23 23.69 -1.00
N ILE A 15 -31.61 23.83 -2.27
CA ILE A 15 -32.45 22.86 -3.01
C ILE A 15 -33.78 22.64 -2.28
N LEU A 16 -34.50 23.72 -1.99
CA LEU A 16 -35.82 23.64 -1.37
C LEU A 16 -36.86 23.14 -2.39
N PRO A 17 -37.75 22.20 -2.01
CA PRO A 17 -38.86 21.76 -2.86
C PRO A 17 -39.85 22.87 -3.20
N ASP A 18 -40.07 23.74 -2.23
CA ASP A 18 -40.97 24.88 -2.28
C ASP A 18 -40.34 25.99 -1.44
N GLU A 19 -39.88 27.05 -2.12
CA GLU A 19 -39.15 28.15 -1.50
C GLU A 19 -40.08 29.03 -0.67
N ASP A 20 -41.28 29.31 -1.18
CA ASP A 20 -42.26 30.16 -0.52
C ASP A 20 -42.76 29.49 0.77
N ALA A 21 -43.13 28.20 0.69
CA ALA A 21 -43.54 27.46 1.87
C ALA A 21 -42.42 27.34 2.92
N ALA A 22 -41.16 27.27 2.50
CA ALA A 22 -40.03 27.25 3.41
C ALA A 22 -39.81 28.60 4.10
N ILE A 23 -39.96 29.71 3.37
CA ILE A 23 -39.87 31.07 3.91
C ILE A 23 -41.02 31.30 4.90
N GLU A 24 -42.26 31.03 4.52
CA GLU A 24 -43.44 31.17 5.38
C GLU A 24 -43.30 30.33 6.66
N ALA A 25 -42.83 29.09 6.54
CA ALA A 25 -42.60 28.21 7.68
C ALA A 25 -41.53 28.77 8.64
N LEU A 26 -40.47 29.39 8.12
CA LEU A 26 -39.44 30.02 8.95
C LEU A 26 -39.93 31.31 9.60
N VAL A 27 -40.67 32.15 8.87
CA VAL A 27 -41.30 33.36 9.43
C VAL A 27 -42.23 32.99 10.58
N HIS A 28 -43.15 32.05 10.35
CA HIS A 28 -44.06 31.59 11.38
C HIS A 28 -43.32 30.95 12.57
N ALA A 29 -42.22 30.23 12.33
CA ALA A 29 -41.37 29.69 13.39
C ALA A 29 -40.66 30.78 14.22
N VAL A 30 -40.39 31.95 13.64
CA VAL A 30 -39.87 33.10 14.39
C VAL A 30 -40.99 33.80 15.17
N GLU A 31 -42.12 34.07 14.52
CA GLU A 31 -43.28 34.74 15.13
C GLU A 31 -43.84 33.97 16.34
N ASN A 32 -43.84 32.63 16.27
CA ASN A 32 -44.31 31.79 17.37
C ASN A 32 -43.22 31.44 18.41
N GLY A 33 -42.00 31.96 18.25
CA GLY A 33 -40.89 31.78 19.19
C GLY A 33 -40.16 30.43 19.12
N ARG A 34 -40.43 29.57 18.13
CA ARG A 34 -39.68 28.32 17.93
C ARG A 34 -38.22 28.57 17.52
N ILE A 35 -37.98 29.58 16.70
CA ILE A 35 -36.64 30.07 16.33
C ILE A 35 -36.52 31.52 16.78
N SER A 36 -35.45 31.92 17.46
CA SER A 36 -35.27 33.33 17.79
C SER A 36 -34.92 34.16 16.56
N GLU A 37 -35.39 35.41 16.51
CA GLU A 37 -34.99 36.35 15.46
C GLU A 37 -33.47 36.53 15.43
N GLU A 38 -32.80 36.51 16.60
CA GLU A 38 -31.35 36.61 16.68
C GLU A 38 -30.62 35.46 15.96
N ARG A 39 -31.19 34.25 15.97
CA ARG A 39 -30.62 33.10 15.25
C ARG A 39 -30.60 33.34 13.75
N ILE A 40 -31.68 33.90 13.20
CA ILE A 40 -31.78 34.26 11.77
C ILE A 40 -30.84 35.43 11.46
N ASN A 41 -30.89 36.49 12.27
CA ASN A 41 -30.04 37.67 12.12
C ASN A 41 -28.55 37.31 12.16
N TYR A 42 -28.15 36.35 13.00
CA TYR A 42 -26.78 35.83 13.03
C TYR A 42 -26.36 35.19 11.69
N SER A 43 -27.17 34.28 11.13
CA SER A 43 -26.90 33.66 9.82
C SER A 43 -26.75 34.72 8.72
N VAL A 44 -27.70 35.66 8.67
CA VAL A 44 -27.73 36.72 7.65
C VAL A 44 -26.49 37.62 7.77
N ARG A 45 -26.16 38.09 8.98
CA ARG A 45 -24.96 38.91 9.22
C ARG A 45 -23.68 38.17 8.87
N LYS A 46 -23.57 36.89 9.21
CA LYS A 46 -22.41 36.06 8.85
C LYS A 46 -22.24 35.96 7.33
N ILE A 47 -23.32 35.68 6.59
CA ILE A 47 -23.30 35.59 5.12
C ILE A 47 -22.96 36.94 4.49
N LEU A 48 -23.58 38.03 4.97
CA LEU A 48 -23.28 39.38 4.48
C LEU A 48 -21.85 39.81 4.81
N GLY A 49 -21.32 39.43 5.98
CA GLY A 49 -19.93 39.64 6.38
C GLY A 49 -18.95 38.99 5.39
N TYR A 50 -19.15 37.70 5.06
CA TYR A 50 -18.33 37.05 4.04
C TYR A 50 -18.44 37.72 2.67
N LYS A 51 -19.64 38.17 2.27
CA LYS A 51 -19.80 38.90 1.01
C LYS A 51 -19.04 40.23 1.02
N PHE A 52 -19.02 40.93 2.16
CA PHE A 52 -18.24 42.15 2.34
C PHE A 52 -16.73 41.87 2.28
N ASP A 53 -16.25 40.89 3.04
CA ASP A 53 -14.83 40.50 3.10
C ASP A 53 -14.28 40.05 1.73
N LEU A 54 -15.12 39.41 0.92
CA LEU A 54 -14.80 39.00 -0.46
C LEU A 54 -14.93 40.14 -1.49
N GLY A 55 -15.31 41.35 -1.07
CA GLY A 55 -15.52 42.51 -1.97
C GLY A 55 -16.75 42.40 -2.88
N LEU A 56 -17.65 41.44 -2.63
CA LEU A 56 -18.84 41.19 -3.46
C LEU A 56 -19.90 42.30 -3.35
N VAL A 57 -19.77 43.19 -2.36
CA VAL A 57 -20.61 44.39 -2.24
C VAL A 57 -20.26 45.41 -3.33
N GLU A 58 -18.97 45.56 -3.63
CA GLU A 58 -18.44 46.49 -4.64
C GLU A 58 -18.44 45.86 -6.02
N ASN A 59 -17.98 44.60 -6.13
CA ASN A 59 -17.96 43.86 -7.38
C ASN A 59 -18.71 42.53 -7.26
N ARG A 60 -19.98 42.54 -7.66
CA ARG A 60 -20.90 41.39 -7.52
C ARG A 60 -20.57 40.22 -8.44
N PHE A 61 -19.77 40.44 -9.47
CA PHE A 61 -19.51 39.44 -10.51
C PHE A 61 -18.14 38.79 -10.32
N VAL A 62 -18.10 37.48 -10.49
CA VAL A 62 -16.88 36.68 -10.48
C VAL A 62 -16.54 36.26 -11.91
N ASP A 63 -15.25 36.10 -12.21
CA ASP A 63 -14.83 35.56 -13.49
C ASP A 63 -15.09 34.06 -13.54
N LEU A 64 -16.20 33.69 -14.17
CA LEU A 64 -16.61 32.29 -14.34
C LEU A 64 -15.60 31.46 -15.15
N LYS A 65 -14.71 32.08 -15.94
CA LYS A 65 -13.67 31.35 -16.68
C LYS A 65 -12.56 30.87 -15.75
N ASN A 66 -12.24 31.66 -14.72
CA ASN A 66 -11.15 31.39 -13.78
C ASN A 66 -11.61 30.64 -12.52
N ILE A 67 -12.92 30.42 -12.34
CA ILE A 67 -13.45 29.78 -11.12
C ILE A 67 -12.82 28.41 -10.87
N ARG A 68 -12.56 27.64 -11.93
CA ARG A 68 -11.92 26.32 -11.84
C ARG A 68 -10.52 26.41 -11.27
N ASP A 69 -9.73 27.41 -11.68
CA ASP A 69 -8.35 27.58 -11.20
C ASP A 69 -8.31 28.03 -9.73
N ILE A 70 -9.41 28.60 -9.22
CA ILE A 70 -9.57 29.01 -7.83
C ILE A 70 -10.09 27.85 -6.95
N VAL A 71 -11.11 27.12 -7.41
CA VAL A 71 -11.78 26.10 -6.58
C VAL A 71 -11.24 24.68 -6.78
N ALA A 72 -10.65 24.39 -7.94
CA ALA A 72 -10.10 23.08 -8.29
C ALA A 72 -8.55 23.10 -8.30
N THR A 73 -7.95 23.81 -7.35
CA THR A 73 -6.50 23.75 -7.11
C THR A 73 -6.09 22.32 -6.77
N PRO A 74 -4.81 21.92 -6.99
CA PRO A 74 -4.32 20.59 -6.62
C PRO A 74 -4.57 20.24 -5.14
N GLU A 75 -4.48 21.23 -4.24
CA GLU A 75 -4.75 21.08 -2.81
C GLU A 75 -6.23 20.77 -2.56
N HIS A 76 -7.16 21.56 -3.11
CA HIS A 76 -8.60 21.34 -2.95
C HIS A 76 -9.04 20.00 -3.53
N LEU A 77 -8.50 19.62 -4.69
CA LEU A 77 -8.77 18.31 -5.31
C LEU A 77 -8.23 17.16 -4.45
N GLY A 78 -7.07 17.35 -3.80
CA GLY A 78 -6.52 16.38 -2.85
C GLY A 78 -7.41 16.20 -1.62
N ILE A 79 -7.90 17.30 -1.05
CA ILE A 79 -8.86 17.28 0.07
C ILE A 79 -10.15 16.57 -0.36
N ALA A 80 -10.72 16.91 -1.51
CA ALA A 80 -11.92 16.27 -2.04
C ALA A 80 -11.72 14.75 -2.20
N LYS A 81 -10.55 14.31 -2.68
CA LYS A 81 -10.21 12.90 -2.79
C LYS A 81 -10.10 12.21 -1.42
N GLN A 82 -9.48 12.85 -0.43
CA GLN A 82 -9.42 12.32 0.93
C GLN A 82 -10.80 12.17 1.58
N ILE A 83 -11.68 13.17 1.41
CA ILE A 83 -13.07 13.12 1.88
C ILE A 83 -13.79 11.96 1.21
N ALA A 84 -13.70 11.84 -0.11
CA ALA A 84 -14.31 10.76 -0.87
C ALA A 84 -13.88 9.39 -0.35
N ARG A 85 -12.57 9.16 -0.17
CA ARG A 85 -12.01 7.89 0.38
C ARG A 85 -12.55 7.56 1.76
N LYS A 86 -12.57 8.54 2.67
CA LYS A 86 -13.09 8.36 4.04
C LYS A 86 -14.61 8.13 4.05
N SER A 87 -15.32 8.64 3.06
CA SER A 87 -16.78 8.49 2.98
C SER A 87 -17.23 7.11 2.50
N ILE A 88 -16.41 6.38 1.72
CA ILE A 88 -16.81 5.10 1.15
C ILE A 88 -17.24 4.14 2.27
N THR A 89 -18.49 3.70 2.17
CA THR A 89 -19.15 2.89 3.19
C THR A 89 -19.50 1.53 2.60
N VAL A 90 -18.95 0.46 3.16
CA VAL A 90 -19.31 -0.92 2.79
C VAL A 90 -20.34 -1.42 3.78
N LEU A 91 -21.57 -1.66 3.35
CA LEU A 91 -22.69 -2.04 4.25
C LEU A 91 -22.75 -3.54 4.49
N LYS A 92 -22.29 -4.32 3.52
CA LYS A 92 -22.26 -5.78 3.61
C LYS A 92 -21.09 -6.30 2.80
N ARG A 93 -20.45 -7.34 3.32
CA ARG A 93 -19.50 -8.19 2.62
C ARG A 93 -19.77 -9.63 3.04
N ASP A 94 -20.14 -10.47 2.09
CA ASP A 94 -20.34 -11.90 2.33
C ASP A 94 -19.02 -12.54 2.81
N SER A 95 -19.07 -13.20 3.97
CA SER A 95 -17.90 -13.85 4.58
C SER A 95 -17.57 -15.19 3.92
N VAL A 96 -18.52 -15.81 3.22
CA VAL A 96 -18.34 -17.11 2.54
C VAL A 96 -17.79 -16.90 1.12
N ILE A 97 -18.30 -15.89 0.42
CA ILE A 97 -17.80 -15.49 -0.91
C ILE A 97 -17.13 -14.11 -0.77
N SER A 98 -15.85 -14.12 -0.40
CA SER A 98 -15.07 -12.87 -0.26
C SER A 98 -14.82 -12.22 -1.63
N ILE A 99 -15.77 -11.39 -2.07
CA ILE A 99 -15.74 -10.69 -3.37
C ILE A 99 -14.91 -9.39 -3.35
N LEU A 100 -14.74 -8.77 -2.16
CA LEU A 100 -13.86 -7.62 -1.97
C LEU A 100 -12.60 -8.05 -1.19
N PRO A 101 -11.40 -7.59 -1.55
CA PRO A 101 -11.09 -6.83 -2.77
C PRO A 101 -11.31 -7.66 -4.05
N LEU A 102 -11.67 -6.98 -5.13
CA LEU A 102 -11.84 -7.57 -6.46
C LEU A 102 -10.52 -8.15 -6.98
N PRO A 103 -10.56 -9.20 -7.83
CA PRO A 103 -9.38 -9.73 -8.48
C PRO A 103 -8.67 -8.68 -9.35
N SER A 104 -7.39 -8.44 -9.09
CA SER A 104 -6.53 -7.53 -9.84
C SER A 104 -5.53 -8.29 -10.72
N ARG A 105 -4.89 -7.60 -11.68
CA ARG A 105 -3.78 -8.15 -12.50
C ARG A 105 -2.64 -8.71 -11.65
N GLU A 106 -2.39 -8.12 -10.48
CA GLU A 106 -1.32 -8.54 -9.58
C GLU A 106 -1.69 -9.82 -8.81
N ARG A 107 -2.97 -10.01 -8.48
CA ARG A 107 -3.48 -11.16 -7.70
C ARG A 107 -3.45 -12.48 -8.46
N ASP A 108 -3.89 -12.47 -9.71
CA ASP A 108 -4.17 -13.72 -10.44
C ASP A 108 -2.94 -14.23 -11.22
N GLY A 109 -1.85 -13.46 -11.27
CA GLY A 109 -0.78 -13.70 -12.25
C GLY A 109 -1.36 -13.73 -13.67
N ASN A 110 -0.62 -14.24 -14.66
CA ASN A 110 -1.20 -14.44 -16.01
C ASN A 110 -2.23 -15.59 -16.06
N ARG A 111 -2.81 -16.05 -14.94
CA ARG A 111 -3.96 -16.98 -14.96
C ARG A 111 -5.23 -16.21 -15.30
N LEU A 112 -6.10 -16.84 -16.08
CA LEU A 112 -7.36 -16.32 -16.64
C LEU A 112 -8.03 -15.29 -15.71
N SER A 113 -7.85 -14.00 -16.00
CA SER A 113 -8.46 -12.91 -15.23
C SER A 113 -9.97 -13.08 -15.21
N LYS A 114 -10.56 -13.09 -14.01
CA LYS A 114 -12.00 -13.24 -13.80
C LYS A 114 -12.79 -12.27 -14.69
N LYS A 115 -13.79 -12.77 -15.41
CA LYS A 115 -14.65 -11.96 -16.28
C LYS A 115 -15.59 -11.11 -15.42
N ILE A 116 -15.34 -9.80 -15.40
CA ILE A 116 -16.20 -8.83 -14.74
C ILE A 116 -17.18 -8.25 -15.77
N LEU A 117 -18.47 -8.43 -15.52
CA LEU A 117 -19.52 -7.74 -16.26
C LEU A 117 -19.96 -6.50 -15.45
N ASN A 118 -19.61 -5.32 -15.93
CA ASN A 118 -19.98 -4.04 -15.35
C ASN A 118 -21.30 -3.54 -15.98
N ILE A 119 -22.40 -3.71 -15.26
CA ILE A 119 -23.75 -3.31 -15.70
C ILE A 119 -24.05 -1.93 -15.11
N VAL A 120 -23.88 -0.89 -15.92
CA VAL A 120 -24.09 0.50 -15.52
C VAL A 120 -25.57 0.81 -15.61
N ILE A 121 -26.16 1.24 -14.49
CA ILE A 121 -27.54 1.72 -14.43
C ILE A 121 -27.49 3.21 -14.11
N ALA A 122 -28.21 4.00 -14.88
CA ALA A 122 -28.38 5.42 -14.63
C ALA A 122 -29.87 5.78 -14.68
N ASP A 123 -30.28 6.79 -13.92
CA ASP A 123 -31.57 7.42 -14.15
C ASP A 123 -31.57 8.23 -15.46
N VAL A 124 -32.78 8.57 -15.95
CA VAL A 124 -33.03 9.18 -17.27
C VAL A 124 -32.24 10.47 -17.52
N GLU A 125 -31.78 11.14 -16.45
CA GLU A 125 -31.04 12.39 -16.54
C GLU A 125 -29.58 12.31 -16.06
N SER A 126 -29.15 11.17 -15.54
CA SER A 126 -27.77 10.90 -15.11
C SER A 126 -26.91 10.25 -16.21
N TYR A 127 -27.35 10.26 -17.47
CA TYR A 127 -26.58 9.74 -18.60
C TYR A 127 -25.25 10.47 -18.85
N ARG A 128 -25.05 11.62 -18.21
CA ARG A 128 -23.83 12.45 -18.29
C ARG A 128 -23.34 12.81 -16.88
N THR A 129 -22.03 12.71 -16.68
CA THR A 129 -21.34 13.07 -15.43
C THR A 129 -20.68 14.45 -15.56
N GLU A 130 -20.37 15.11 -14.44
CA GLU A 130 -19.62 16.39 -14.43
C GLU A 130 -18.11 16.21 -14.70
N ILE A 131 -17.68 14.99 -15.01
CA ILE A 131 -16.28 14.64 -15.19
C ILE A 131 -15.78 15.14 -16.55
N GLN A 132 -14.72 15.93 -16.51
CA GLN A 132 -14.03 16.47 -17.68
C GLN A 132 -12.57 16.02 -17.70
N ARG A 133 -12.19 15.25 -18.72
CA ARG A 133 -10.82 14.71 -18.88
C ARG A 133 -10.15 15.27 -20.12
N ASN A 134 -8.83 15.47 -20.03
CA ASN A 134 -8.02 15.82 -21.21
C ASN A 134 -8.22 14.78 -22.32
N GLY A 135 -8.58 15.25 -23.51
CA GLY A 135 -8.90 14.39 -24.66
C GLY A 135 -10.35 13.93 -24.76
N ASN A 136 -11.25 14.34 -23.84
CA ASN A 136 -12.70 14.20 -24.04
C ASN A 136 -13.24 15.40 -24.84
N PRO A 137 -13.84 15.20 -26.03
CA PRO A 137 -14.38 16.30 -26.83
C PRO A 137 -15.71 16.86 -26.30
N TRP A 138 -16.32 16.22 -25.30
CA TRP A 138 -17.61 16.63 -24.73
C TRP A 138 -17.43 17.28 -23.37
N THR A 139 -18.28 18.26 -23.04
CA THR A 139 -18.27 18.96 -21.75
C THR A 139 -18.67 18.10 -20.54
N ASN A 140 -19.06 16.84 -20.74
CA ASN A 140 -19.47 15.89 -19.69
C ASN A 140 -19.36 14.43 -20.23
N GLU A 141 -18.77 13.51 -19.48
CA GLU A 141 -18.56 12.13 -19.92
C GLU A 141 -19.82 11.26 -19.76
N PRO A 142 -20.14 10.33 -20.69
CA PRO A 142 -21.19 9.34 -20.49
C PRO A 142 -21.01 8.56 -19.18
N VAL A 143 -22.13 8.30 -18.52
CA VAL A 143 -22.15 7.61 -17.23
C VAL A 143 -21.46 6.25 -17.27
N GLY A 144 -20.71 5.94 -16.21
CA GLY A 144 -19.98 4.69 -16.07
C GLY A 144 -18.68 4.57 -16.89
N ASN A 145 -18.44 5.39 -17.91
CA ASN A 145 -17.23 5.26 -18.73
C ASN A 145 -15.94 5.56 -17.94
N TYR A 146 -15.95 6.58 -17.07
CA TYR A 146 -14.79 6.88 -16.22
C TYR A 146 -14.55 5.76 -15.21
N PHE A 147 -15.62 5.31 -14.54
CA PHE A 147 -15.59 4.18 -13.63
C PHE A 147 -14.99 2.93 -14.30
N THR A 148 -15.48 2.56 -15.49
CA THR A 148 -14.94 1.42 -16.26
C THR A 148 -13.49 1.64 -16.67
N THR A 149 -13.10 2.86 -17.04
CA THR A 149 -11.69 3.19 -17.34
C THR A 149 -10.80 2.91 -16.13
N MET A 150 -11.25 3.29 -14.94
CA MET A 150 -10.54 3.06 -13.69
C MET A 150 -10.50 1.57 -13.30
N LEU A 151 -11.56 0.79 -13.57
CA LEU A 151 -11.54 -0.68 -13.44
C LEU A 151 -10.50 -1.32 -14.38
N LYS A 152 -10.49 -0.93 -15.67
CA LYS A 152 -9.61 -1.49 -16.71
C LYS A 152 -8.12 -1.24 -16.47
N ARG A 153 -7.79 -0.22 -15.67
CA ARG A 153 -6.41 0.02 -15.20
C ARG A 153 -5.91 -1.06 -14.24
N ARG A 154 -6.82 -1.75 -13.53
CA ARG A 154 -6.51 -2.72 -12.47
C ARG A 154 -6.76 -4.16 -12.88
N THR A 155 -7.67 -4.38 -13.83
CA THR A 155 -8.00 -5.71 -14.38
C THR A 155 -8.21 -5.64 -15.88
N SER A 156 -7.89 -6.71 -16.61
CA SER A 156 -7.93 -6.76 -18.09
C SER A 156 -9.26 -7.24 -18.67
N ASN A 157 -10.10 -7.96 -17.89
CA ASN A 157 -11.29 -8.63 -18.40
C ASN A 157 -12.58 -7.99 -17.86
N VAL A 158 -12.85 -6.77 -18.32
CA VAL A 158 -14.05 -5.99 -17.95
C VAL A 158 -14.88 -5.70 -19.20
N GLU A 159 -16.09 -6.25 -19.25
CA GLU A 159 -17.12 -5.92 -20.24
C GLU A 159 -18.10 -4.92 -19.60
N GLN A 160 -18.31 -3.75 -20.22
CA GLN A 160 -19.31 -2.78 -19.76
C GLN A 160 -20.58 -2.91 -20.61
N VAL A 161 -21.72 -2.85 -19.96
CA VAL A 161 -23.02 -2.64 -20.61
C VAL A 161 -23.77 -1.56 -19.84
N THR A 162 -24.18 -0.49 -20.52
CA THR A 162 -25.03 0.56 -19.92
C THR A 162 -26.48 0.26 -20.24
N VAL A 163 -27.32 0.19 -19.22
CA VAL A 163 -28.77 0.01 -19.35
C VAL A 163 -29.40 1.31 -19.80
N ASP A 164 -30.16 1.26 -20.89
CA ASP A 164 -30.90 2.40 -21.45
C ASP A 164 -32.37 2.31 -21.01
N PRO A 165 -33.06 3.43 -20.72
CA PRO A 165 -34.42 3.40 -20.20
C PRO A 165 -35.41 2.95 -21.29
N SER A 166 -35.02 3.00 -22.57
CA SER A 166 -35.82 2.53 -23.72
C SER A 166 -35.72 1.02 -23.97
N TRP A 167 -34.96 0.28 -23.16
CA TRP A 167 -34.78 -1.16 -23.38
C TRP A 167 -36.08 -1.96 -23.23
N ASN A 168 -36.23 -2.94 -24.12
CA ASN A 168 -37.31 -3.91 -24.08
C ASN A 168 -36.85 -5.24 -23.48
N LYS A 169 -37.79 -6.18 -23.33
CA LYS A 169 -37.53 -7.53 -22.79
C LYS A 169 -36.39 -8.27 -23.51
N MET A 170 -36.28 -8.18 -24.84
CA MET A 170 -35.23 -8.87 -25.58
C MET A 170 -33.83 -8.37 -25.21
N SER A 171 -33.69 -7.06 -25.00
CA SER A 171 -32.43 -6.45 -24.53
C SER A 171 -32.05 -6.97 -23.14
N PHE A 172 -33.00 -7.01 -22.21
CA PHE A 172 -32.77 -7.55 -20.86
C PHE A 172 -32.44 -9.05 -20.87
N ASP A 173 -33.17 -9.86 -21.66
CA ASP A 173 -32.92 -11.30 -21.80
C ASP A 173 -31.51 -11.57 -22.37
N SER A 174 -31.06 -10.75 -23.33
CA SER A 174 -29.70 -10.82 -23.87
C SER A 174 -28.65 -10.50 -22.80
N LEU A 175 -28.89 -9.46 -21.98
CA LEU A 175 -27.98 -9.11 -20.89
C LEU A 175 -27.95 -10.19 -19.79
N LEU A 176 -29.08 -10.82 -19.46
CA LEU A 176 -29.12 -11.95 -18.52
C LEU A 176 -28.29 -13.14 -19.03
N LYS A 177 -28.35 -13.44 -20.34
CA LYS A 177 -27.48 -14.47 -20.95
C LYS A 177 -26.01 -14.12 -20.79
N LYS A 178 -25.63 -12.86 -21.01
CA LYS A 178 -24.24 -12.40 -20.77
C LYS A 178 -23.85 -12.54 -19.30
N ALA A 179 -24.72 -12.14 -18.37
CA ALA A 179 -24.47 -12.24 -16.93
C ALA A 179 -24.23 -13.68 -16.45
N LYS A 180 -24.89 -14.68 -17.06
CA LYS A 180 -24.61 -16.11 -16.77
C LYS A 180 -23.16 -16.52 -17.08
N SER A 181 -22.52 -15.89 -18.06
CA SER A 181 -21.11 -16.16 -18.43
C SER A 181 -20.09 -15.40 -17.59
N ALA A 182 -20.51 -14.42 -16.79
CA ALA A 182 -19.62 -13.62 -15.96
C ALA A 182 -19.20 -14.39 -14.70
N ASP A 183 -17.98 -14.11 -14.23
CA ASP A 183 -17.51 -14.54 -12.91
C ASP A 183 -18.01 -13.60 -11.82
N ILE A 184 -18.02 -12.30 -12.11
CA ILE A 184 -18.40 -11.23 -11.19
C ILE A 184 -19.31 -10.24 -11.92
N ILE A 185 -20.37 -9.80 -11.26
CA ILE A 185 -21.24 -8.73 -11.72
C ILE A 185 -20.97 -7.49 -10.85
N LEU A 186 -20.63 -6.38 -11.49
CA LEU A 186 -20.66 -5.06 -10.86
C LEU A 186 -21.92 -4.34 -11.31
N LEU A 187 -22.65 -3.77 -10.35
CA LEU A 187 -23.88 -3.05 -10.59
C LEU A 187 -23.75 -1.63 -10.04
N PRO A 188 -22.96 -0.73 -10.68
CA PRO A 188 -22.96 0.67 -10.34
C PRO A 188 -24.28 1.34 -10.76
N ILE A 189 -24.98 1.88 -9.77
CA ILE A 189 -26.22 2.61 -9.94
C ILE A 189 -25.92 4.09 -9.70
N PHE A 190 -26.02 4.88 -10.76
CA PHE A 190 -25.85 6.32 -10.78
C PHE A 190 -27.21 6.99 -10.62
N SER A 191 -27.36 7.80 -9.58
CA SER A 191 -28.59 8.56 -9.36
C SER A 191 -28.33 9.88 -8.66
N LYS A 192 -28.82 10.97 -9.25
CA LYS A 192 -28.73 12.32 -8.68
C LYS A 192 -30.04 12.69 -7.98
N ALA A 193 -29.95 13.07 -6.70
CA ALA A 193 -31.11 13.64 -6.00
C ALA A 193 -31.47 15.00 -6.62
N ARG A 194 -32.75 15.23 -6.94
CA ARG A 194 -33.24 16.53 -7.44
C ARG A 194 -34.55 16.94 -6.78
N SER A 195 -34.68 18.25 -6.58
CA SER A 195 -35.95 18.87 -6.18
C SER A 195 -37.02 18.64 -7.25
N GLY A 196 -38.26 18.37 -6.83
CA GLY A 196 -39.41 18.23 -7.74
C GLY A 196 -39.51 16.93 -8.55
N ALA A 197 -38.53 16.01 -8.47
CA ALA A 197 -38.51 14.80 -9.31
C ALA A 197 -39.50 13.70 -8.89
N GLY A 198 -40.12 13.79 -7.70
CA GLY A 198 -41.22 12.92 -7.25
C GLY A 198 -40.90 11.44 -7.01
N MET A 199 -39.86 10.87 -7.63
CA MET A 199 -39.42 9.49 -7.46
C MET A 199 -37.89 9.38 -7.47
N PHE A 200 -37.33 8.87 -6.36
CA PHE A 200 -36.04 8.19 -6.35
C PHE A 200 -36.26 6.80 -6.97
N GLY A 201 -36.26 6.67 -8.29
CA GLY A 201 -36.81 5.48 -8.93
C GLY A 201 -36.05 5.03 -10.16
N ILE A 202 -35.45 3.86 -10.06
CA ILE A 202 -35.15 3.04 -11.23
C ILE A 202 -36.49 2.49 -11.75
N GLY A 203 -36.75 2.57 -13.05
CA GLY A 203 -38.01 2.11 -13.65
C GLY A 203 -38.35 0.65 -13.33
N SER A 204 -39.63 0.28 -13.43
CA SER A 204 -40.12 -1.06 -13.08
C SER A 204 -39.46 -2.18 -13.88
N ASP A 205 -39.16 -1.94 -15.17
CA ASP A 205 -38.53 -2.94 -16.04
C ASP A 205 -37.10 -3.23 -15.61
N VAL A 206 -36.32 -2.20 -15.29
CA VAL A 206 -34.96 -2.36 -14.79
C VAL A 206 -34.98 -2.99 -13.39
N THR A 207 -35.94 -2.63 -12.54
CA THR A 207 -36.12 -3.26 -11.21
C THR A 207 -36.43 -4.76 -11.34
N ASN A 208 -37.29 -5.15 -12.28
CA ASN A 208 -37.59 -6.55 -12.56
C ASN A 208 -36.36 -7.29 -13.13
N PHE A 209 -35.59 -6.65 -14.01
CA PHE A 209 -34.33 -7.18 -14.49
C PHE A 209 -33.32 -7.41 -13.35
N ILE A 210 -33.16 -6.48 -12.41
CA ILE A 210 -32.27 -6.64 -11.25
C ILE A 210 -32.70 -7.83 -10.38
N LYS A 211 -34.00 -8.05 -10.19
CA LYS A 211 -34.52 -9.25 -9.49
C LYS A 211 -34.09 -10.53 -10.21
N GLN A 212 -34.33 -10.63 -11.53
CA GLN A 212 -33.90 -11.79 -12.33
C GLN A 212 -32.38 -11.97 -12.33
N LEU A 213 -31.61 -10.87 -12.32
CA LEU A 213 -30.15 -10.91 -12.22
C LEU A 213 -29.70 -11.51 -10.89
N SER A 214 -30.37 -11.15 -9.79
CA SER A 214 -30.07 -11.66 -8.44
C SER A 214 -30.37 -13.17 -8.29
N GLU A 215 -31.33 -13.70 -9.05
CA GLU A 215 -31.66 -15.13 -9.09
C GLU A 215 -30.58 -15.98 -9.76
N LEU A 216 -29.67 -15.37 -10.54
CA LEU A 216 -28.53 -16.07 -11.13
C LEU A 216 -27.51 -16.54 -10.08
N ASN A 217 -27.59 -16.03 -8.84
CA ASN A 217 -26.65 -16.32 -7.75
C ASN A 217 -25.18 -16.11 -8.12
N LYS A 218 -24.92 -15.15 -9.02
CA LYS A 218 -23.57 -14.74 -9.39
C LYS A 218 -22.99 -13.81 -8.32
N PRO A 219 -21.67 -13.89 -8.04
CA PRO A 219 -20.98 -12.91 -7.19
C PRO A 219 -21.27 -11.48 -7.67
N THR A 220 -22.03 -10.71 -6.89
CA THR A 220 -22.53 -9.39 -7.28
C THR A 220 -22.14 -8.31 -6.27
N VAL A 221 -21.63 -7.19 -6.76
CA VAL A 221 -21.37 -5.97 -5.97
C VAL A 221 -22.31 -4.85 -6.44
N ALA A 222 -23.17 -4.37 -5.56
CA ALA A 222 -24.05 -3.23 -5.80
C ALA A 222 -23.43 -1.94 -5.28
N LEU A 223 -23.38 -0.90 -6.11
CA LEU A 223 -22.74 0.37 -5.78
C LEU A 223 -23.73 1.52 -5.95
N ALA A 224 -23.89 2.34 -4.92
CA ALA A 224 -24.67 3.58 -4.99
C ALA A 224 -23.74 4.77 -5.25
N LEU A 225 -23.64 5.19 -6.52
CA LEU A 225 -22.96 6.42 -6.93
C LEU A 225 -23.97 7.57 -6.93
N GLY A 226 -24.16 8.16 -5.76
CA GLY A 226 -25.19 9.15 -5.48
C GLY A 226 -26.03 8.75 -4.26
N SER A 227 -27.35 8.71 -4.41
CA SER A 227 -28.26 8.38 -3.30
C SER A 227 -28.10 6.93 -2.79
N PRO A 228 -27.85 6.68 -1.49
CA PRO A 228 -27.75 5.31 -0.95
C PRO A 228 -29.06 4.51 -1.05
N TYR A 229 -30.22 5.19 -1.14
CA TYR A 229 -31.52 4.55 -1.25
C TYR A 229 -31.66 3.66 -2.49
N VAL A 230 -30.88 3.92 -3.56
CA VAL A 230 -30.94 3.09 -4.77
C VAL A 230 -30.54 1.63 -4.53
N LEU A 231 -29.85 1.32 -3.42
CA LEU A 231 -29.54 -0.06 -3.06
C LEU A 231 -30.79 -0.88 -2.71
N SER A 232 -31.92 -0.23 -2.37
CA SER A 232 -33.19 -0.90 -2.06
C SER A 232 -33.81 -1.67 -3.22
N VAL A 233 -33.41 -1.35 -4.44
CA VAL A 233 -33.88 -2.07 -5.64
C VAL A 233 -33.08 -3.34 -5.92
N VAL A 234 -31.96 -3.57 -5.20
CA VAL A 234 -31.10 -4.74 -5.35
C VAL A 234 -31.38 -5.71 -4.20
N PRO A 235 -32.25 -6.72 -4.39
CA PRO A 235 -32.73 -7.56 -3.30
C PRO A 235 -31.63 -8.45 -2.68
N LYS A 236 -30.64 -8.84 -3.49
CA LYS A 236 -29.54 -9.71 -3.06
C LYS A 236 -28.26 -9.38 -3.81
N ALA A 237 -27.25 -8.94 -3.06
CA ALA A 237 -25.86 -8.83 -3.50
C ALA A 237 -24.90 -9.39 -2.42
N ASN A 238 -23.69 -9.76 -2.84
CA ASN A 238 -22.62 -10.22 -1.96
C ASN A 238 -21.89 -9.05 -1.30
N ALA A 239 -21.90 -7.88 -1.93
CA ALA A 239 -21.44 -6.65 -1.33
C ALA A 239 -22.29 -5.45 -1.73
N TYR A 240 -22.47 -4.51 -0.80
CA TYR A 240 -23.18 -3.26 -0.98
C TYR A 240 -22.24 -2.12 -0.58
N VAL A 241 -22.04 -1.15 -1.48
CA VAL A 241 -21.13 -0.02 -1.27
C VAL A 241 -21.84 1.29 -1.56
N CYS A 242 -21.72 2.26 -0.65
CA CYS A 242 -22.19 3.62 -0.83
C CYS A 242 -20.99 4.53 -1.15
N SER A 243 -21.08 5.20 -2.29
CA SER A 243 -20.08 6.14 -2.81
C SER A 243 -20.53 7.60 -2.74
N TYR A 244 -21.81 7.85 -2.44
CA TYR A 244 -22.45 9.15 -2.18
C TYR A 244 -22.49 10.15 -3.33
N SER A 245 -21.61 10.03 -4.33
CA SER A 245 -21.54 10.93 -5.48
C SER A 245 -20.95 10.22 -6.70
N ASP A 246 -21.27 10.74 -7.89
CA ASP A 246 -20.74 10.34 -9.19
C ASP A 246 -19.58 11.24 -9.67
N CYS A 247 -19.11 12.16 -8.83
CA CYS A 247 -17.98 13.02 -9.17
C CYS A 247 -16.67 12.23 -9.33
N GLU A 248 -15.65 12.88 -9.90
CA GLU A 248 -14.35 12.25 -10.16
C GLU A 248 -13.73 11.64 -8.88
N ALA A 249 -13.66 12.41 -7.80
CA ALA A 249 -13.08 11.97 -6.52
C ALA A 249 -13.79 10.73 -5.94
N SER A 250 -15.13 10.73 -5.93
CA SER A 250 -15.93 9.62 -5.41
C SER A 250 -15.86 8.39 -6.30
N THR A 251 -15.84 8.57 -7.62
CA THR A 251 -15.66 7.48 -8.58
C THR A 251 -14.30 6.82 -8.41
N GLU A 252 -13.22 7.60 -8.28
CA GLU A 252 -11.88 7.08 -8.02
C GLU A 252 -11.81 6.33 -6.69
N ALA A 253 -12.28 6.95 -5.61
CA ALA A 253 -12.30 6.35 -4.27
C ALA A 253 -13.09 5.03 -4.25
N THR A 254 -14.21 4.96 -4.97
CA THR A 254 -14.99 3.73 -5.10
C THR A 254 -14.16 2.62 -5.73
N VAL A 255 -13.49 2.90 -6.85
CA VAL A 255 -12.66 1.89 -7.52
C VAL A 255 -11.47 1.51 -6.64
N GLU A 256 -10.80 2.46 -5.99
CA GLU A 256 -9.73 2.18 -5.05
C GLU A 256 -10.20 1.25 -3.91
N ALA A 257 -11.38 1.51 -3.32
CA ALA A 257 -11.98 0.66 -2.30
C ALA A 257 -12.29 -0.76 -2.81
N LEU A 258 -12.83 -0.87 -4.02
CA LEU A 258 -13.16 -2.17 -4.63
C LEU A 258 -11.93 -3.06 -4.81
N PHE A 259 -10.75 -2.49 -5.03
CA PHE A 259 -9.48 -3.22 -5.15
C PHE A 259 -8.66 -3.25 -3.85
N GLY A 260 -9.19 -2.72 -2.74
CA GLY A 260 -8.52 -2.71 -1.43
C GLY A 260 -7.31 -1.79 -1.36
N GLU A 261 -7.26 -0.76 -2.21
CA GLU A 261 -6.19 0.25 -2.29
C GLU A 261 -6.32 1.37 -1.24
N ILE A 262 -7.49 1.48 -0.63
CA ILE A 262 -7.81 2.36 0.49
C ILE A 262 -8.57 1.56 1.54
N PRO A 263 -8.48 1.93 2.83
CA PRO A 263 -9.40 1.40 3.83
C PRO A 263 -10.81 1.96 3.60
N THR A 264 -11.84 1.20 3.98
CA THR A 264 -13.23 1.68 4.03
C THR A 264 -13.69 1.70 5.48
N GLN A 265 -14.04 2.88 5.99
CA GLN A 265 -14.46 3.10 7.38
C GLN A 265 -15.73 3.96 7.47
N GLY A 266 -16.31 4.32 6.33
CA GLY A 266 -17.51 5.14 6.29
C GLY A 266 -18.67 4.48 7.03
N LYS A 267 -19.57 5.31 7.54
CA LYS A 267 -20.79 4.89 8.23
C LYS A 267 -21.99 5.54 7.55
N LEU A 268 -23.07 4.78 7.46
CA LEU A 268 -24.29 5.22 6.79
C LEU A 268 -24.93 6.38 7.57
N PRO A 269 -25.12 7.57 6.95
CA PRO A 269 -25.69 8.72 7.65
C PRO A 269 -27.24 8.71 7.67
N ILE A 270 -27.86 7.64 7.18
CA ILE A 270 -29.32 7.50 7.02
C ILE A 270 -29.75 6.05 7.28
N ASN A 271 -31.06 5.81 7.40
CA ASN A 271 -31.61 4.46 7.30
C ASN A 271 -31.92 4.14 5.83
N ILE A 272 -31.52 2.98 5.32
CA ILE A 272 -32.08 2.41 4.09
C ILE A 272 -33.21 1.45 4.51
N PRO A 273 -34.49 1.80 4.26
CA PRO A 273 -35.63 1.05 4.76
C PRO A 273 -35.53 -0.44 4.47
N ASN A 274 -35.76 -1.26 5.49
CA ASN A 274 -35.75 -2.73 5.42
C ASN A 274 -34.41 -3.37 4.98
N MET A 275 -33.29 -2.63 4.99
CA MET A 275 -31.98 -3.17 4.63
C MET A 275 -30.88 -2.85 5.62
N PHE A 276 -30.65 -1.56 5.92
CA PHE A 276 -29.49 -1.10 6.71
C PHE A 276 -29.87 0.10 7.56
N ALA A 277 -29.46 0.11 8.83
CA ALA A 277 -29.72 1.17 9.78
C ALA A 277 -28.65 2.29 9.73
N PHE A 278 -29.02 3.45 10.27
CA PHE A 278 -28.13 4.57 10.55
C PHE A 278 -26.92 4.11 11.37
N GLY A 279 -25.73 4.54 10.97
CA GLY A 279 -24.46 4.20 11.61
C GLY A 279 -23.86 2.87 11.15
N GLU A 280 -24.55 2.07 10.34
CA GLU A 280 -23.99 0.83 9.82
C GLU A 280 -22.84 1.07 8.82
N GLY A 281 -21.86 0.17 8.81
CA GLY A 281 -20.72 0.20 7.91
C GLY A 281 -19.62 -0.74 8.43
N ILE A 282 -19.08 -1.56 7.54
CA ILE A 282 -18.04 -2.54 7.83
C ILE A 282 -16.69 -1.92 7.56
N ASP A 283 -15.81 -2.00 8.56
CA ASP A 283 -14.44 -1.54 8.42
C ASP A 283 -13.64 -2.59 7.63
N ILE A 284 -13.02 -2.17 6.53
CA ILE A 284 -12.12 -3.00 5.73
C ILE A 284 -10.79 -2.28 5.66
N SER A 285 -9.74 -2.93 6.16
CA SER A 285 -8.38 -2.41 6.06
C SER A 285 -7.91 -2.36 4.60
N GLN A 286 -7.06 -1.38 4.29
CA GLN A 286 -6.29 -1.41 3.05
C GLN A 286 -5.56 -2.73 2.94
N SER A 287 -5.43 -3.29 1.74
CA SER A 287 -4.78 -4.58 1.52
C SER A 287 -3.69 -4.56 0.45
N VAL A 288 -3.69 -3.56 -0.43
CA VAL A 288 -2.69 -3.41 -1.50
C VAL A 288 -2.16 -1.99 -1.57
N LEU A 289 -1.00 -1.82 -2.21
CA LEU A 289 -0.43 -0.52 -2.49
C LEU A 289 -1.24 0.23 -3.54
N ARG A 290 -1.34 1.55 -3.40
CA ARG A 290 -1.81 2.46 -4.47
C ARG A 290 -0.67 3.36 -4.93
N LYS A 291 -0.77 3.88 -6.14
CA LYS A 291 0.04 5.04 -6.56
C LYS A 291 -0.75 6.30 -6.28
N ASP A 292 -0.11 7.29 -5.70
CA ASP A 292 -0.80 8.53 -5.35
C ASP A 292 0.11 9.74 -5.45
N LYS A 293 -0.52 10.92 -5.44
CA LYS A 293 0.21 12.18 -5.34
C LYS A 293 0.71 12.40 -3.90
N PRO A 294 1.91 12.98 -3.70
CA PRO A 294 2.44 13.22 -2.35
C PRO A 294 1.49 14.03 -1.44
N GLU A 295 0.81 15.04 -1.99
CA GLU A 295 -0.11 15.91 -1.24
C GLU A 295 -1.29 15.14 -0.64
N ASN A 296 -1.74 14.08 -1.33
CA ASN A 296 -2.88 13.28 -0.90
C ASN A 296 -2.62 12.47 0.37
N VAL A 297 -1.36 12.34 0.79
CA VAL A 297 -0.98 11.66 2.04
C VAL A 297 -0.14 12.57 2.96
N GLY A 298 -0.17 13.88 2.72
CA GLY A 298 0.44 14.86 3.63
C GLY A 298 1.92 15.13 3.40
N PHE A 299 2.41 14.98 2.16
CA PHE A 299 3.71 15.51 1.75
C PHE A 299 3.57 16.82 0.99
N ASN A 300 4.54 17.71 1.15
CA ASN A 300 4.76 18.82 0.23
C ASN A 300 5.65 18.32 -0.93
N SER A 301 5.14 18.33 -2.16
CA SER A 301 5.86 17.79 -3.33
C SER A 301 7.19 18.47 -3.61
N ASP A 302 7.28 19.79 -3.46
CA ASP A 302 8.53 20.54 -3.67
C ASP A 302 9.61 20.12 -2.66
N SER A 303 9.20 19.92 -1.41
CA SER A 303 10.09 19.44 -0.35
C SER A 303 10.50 17.99 -0.56
N LEU A 304 9.58 17.13 -1.04
CA LEU A 304 9.87 15.73 -1.35
C LEU A 304 10.88 15.61 -2.52
N ALA A 305 10.84 16.55 -3.47
CA ALA A 305 11.80 16.63 -4.56
C ALA A 305 13.26 16.83 -4.07
N LEU A 306 13.49 17.29 -2.84
CA LEU A 306 14.84 17.36 -2.25
C LEU A 306 15.51 15.99 -2.10
N VAL A 307 14.73 14.89 -2.07
CA VAL A 307 15.26 13.53 -2.13
C VAL A 307 16.08 13.34 -3.42
N ASP A 308 15.63 13.91 -4.54
CA ASP A 308 16.38 13.87 -5.80
C ASP A 308 17.74 14.56 -5.65
N SER A 309 17.78 15.72 -5.00
CA SER A 309 19.03 16.46 -4.77
C SER A 309 20.01 15.67 -3.92
N VAL A 310 19.55 15.02 -2.85
CA VAL A 310 20.40 14.17 -1.99
C VAL A 310 21.01 13.03 -2.80
N ILE A 311 20.21 12.35 -3.63
CA ILE A 311 20.67 11.20 -4.42
C ILE A 311 21.61 11.65 -5.54
N ASN A 312 21.25 12.70 -6.29
CA ASN A 312 22.08 13.22 -7.36
C ASN A 312 23.43 13.73 -6.85
N HIS A 313 23.45 14.39 -5.69
CA HIS A 313 24.69 14.79 -5.04
C HIS A 313 25.54 13.58 -4.63
N ALA A 314 24.91 12.54 -4.07
CA ALA A 314 25.61 11.30 -3.73
C ALA A 314 26.22 10.59 -4.96
N ILE A 315 25.53 10.62 -6.11
CA ILE A 315 26.05 10.10 -7.38
C ILE A 315 27.24 10.94 -7.85
N GLN A 316 27.13 12.28 -7.82
CA GLN A 316 28.22 13.19 -8.17
C GLN A 316 29.45 12.98 -7.28
N ASP A 317 29.23 12.75 -5.98
CA ASP A 317 30.29 12.42 -5.03
C ASP A 317 30.77 10.95 -5.14
N SER A 318 30.32 10.20 -6.15
CA SER A 318 30.71 8.81 -6.37
C SER A 318 30.45 7.90 -5.16
N ALA A 319 29.37 8.14 -4.42
CA ALA A 319 28.93 7.24 -3.35
C ALA A 319 28.35 5.93 -3.92
N PHE A 320 27.78 5.98 -5.13
CA PHE A 320 27.32 4.86 -5.95
C PHE A 320 27.06 5.37 -7.38
N PRO A 321 27.13 4.51 -8.42
CA PRO A 321 26.82 4.92 -9.79
C PRO A 321 25.30 5.06 -10.05
N GLY A 322 24.48 4.29 -9.34
CA GLY A 322 23.03 4.31 -9.52
C GLY A 322 22.25 3.87 -8.30
N ALA A 323 20.99 4.28 -8.25
CA ALA A 323 20.11 4.00 -7.13
C ALA A 323 18.63 3.97 -7.53
N GLN A 324 17.82 3.32 -6.71
CA GLN A 324 16.36 3.41 -6.73
C GLN A 324 15.85 3.75 -5.33
N VAL A 325 14.91 4.70 -5.25
CA VAL A 325 14.20 5.06 -4.02
C VAL A 325 12.71 4.84 -4.21
N CYS A 326 12.11 4.11 -3.26
CA CYS A 326 10.67 3.96 -3.13
C CYS A 326 10.23 4.46 -1.75
N VAL A 327 9.27 5.39 -1.71
CA VAL A 327 8.68 5.93 -0.49
C VAL A 327 7.20 5.61 -0.51
N VAL A 328 6.73 4.98 0.57
CA VAL A 328 5.33 4.67 0.78
C VAL A 328 4.85 5.35 2.05
N LYS A 329 3.67 5.96 1.99
CA LYS A 329 2.97 6.52 3.16
C LYS A 329 1.48 6.20 3.09
N ASP A 330 0.89 5.74 4.19
CA ASP A 330 -0.52 5.35 4.28
C ASP A 330 -0.90 4.36 3.16
N GLY A 331 0.03 3.44 2.83
CA GLY A 331 -0.07 2.50 1.71
C GLY A 331 -0.12 3.13 0.29
N ALA A 332 0.21 4.42 0.13
CA ALA A 332 0.45 5.06 -1.16
C ALA A 332 1.94 5.15 -1.47
N ILE A 333 2.33 4.64 -2.65
CA ILE A 333 3.61 4.94 -3.27
C ILE A 333 3.57 6.40 -3.75
N VAL A 334 4.32 7.27 -3.09
CA VAL A 334 4.43 8.71 -3.40
C VAL A 334 5.72 9.06 -4.16
N LEU A 335 6.73 8.19 -4.06
CA LEU A 335 7.97 8.28 -4.82
C LEU A 335 8.40 6.87 -5.21
N ASN A 336 8.68 6.63 -6.49
CA ASN A 336 9.33 5.41 -6.98
C ASN A 336 10.19 5.79 -8.18
N LYS A 337 11.42 6.21 -7.89
CA LYS A 337 12.31 6.86 -8.85
C LYS A 337 13.67 6.20 -8.89
N SER A 338 14.22 6.12 -10.09
CA SER A 338 15.53 5.57 -10.40
C SER A 338 16.48 6.67 -10.83
N PHE A 339 17.75 6.54 -10.48
CA PHE A 339 18.79 7.54 -10.65
C PHE A 339 20.09 6.90 -11.14
N GLY A 340 20.84 7.66 -11.95
CA GLY A 340 22.18 7.27 -12.41
C GLY A 340 22.17 6.10 -13.39
N SER A 341 23.25 5.32 -13.34
CA SER A 341 23.54 4.22 -14.27
C SER A 341 24.03 2.99 -13.51
N TYR A 342 24.09 1.84 -14.19
CA TYR A 342 24.65 0.62 -13.59
C TYR A 342 26.13 0.76 -13.22
N GLU A 343 26.88 1.56 -13.99
CA GLU A 343 28.33 1.72 -13.91
C GLU A 343 28.71 3.20 -14.05
N TYR A 344 29.88 3.62 -13.54
CA TYR A 344 30.37 5.00 -13.70
C TYR A 344 30.80 5.34 -15.13
N ALA A 345 31.43 4.38 -15.83
CA ALA A 345 32.15 4.64 -17.08
C ALA A 345 31.26 4.65 -18.34
N TYR A 346 29.98 4.27 -18.24
CA TYR A 346 29.07 4.15 -19.38
C TYR A 346 27.65 4.63 -19.04
N PRO A 347 27.32 5.91 -19.29
CA PRO A 347 26.02 6.47 -18.95
C PRO A 347 24.86 5.98 -19.84
N THR A 348 25.09 5.10 -20.83
CA THR A 348 24.03 4.63 -21.75
C THR A 348 23.13 3.54 -21.16
N SER A 349 23.51 2.91 -20.04
CA SER A 349 22.71 1.90 -19.35
C SER A 349 22.23 2.42 -18.00
N HIS A 350 21.03 3.01 -18.02
CA HIS A 350 20.42 3.66 -16.86
C HIS A 350 19.72 2.66 -15.93
N ILE A 351 19.73 2.97 -14.65
CA ILE A 351 18.84 2.31 -13.69
C ILE A 351 17.39 2.63 -14.07
N SER A 352 16.54 1.60 -14.07
CA SER A 352 15.11 1.72 -14.23
C SER A 352 14.38 1.16 -13.01
N ASN A 353 13.07 1.37 -12.93
CA ASN A 353 12.28 0.82 -11.82
C ASN A 353 12.18 -0.72 -11.84
N GLN A 354 12.70 -1.35 -12.90
CA GLN A 354 12.84 -2.80 -13.08
C GLN A 354 14.26 -3.30 -12.79
N SER A 355 15.22 -2.41 -12.55
CA SER A 355 16.58 -2.80 -12.18
C SER A 355 16.58 -3.58 -10.87
N MET A 356 17.19 -4.75 -10.90
CA MET A 356 17.34 -5.63 -9.75
C MET A 356 18.66 -5.35 -9.03
N TYR A 357 18.67 -5.54 -7.72
CA TYR A 357 19.85 -5.34 -6.87
C TYR A 357 20.13 -6.60 -6.06
N ASP A 358 21.42 -6.91 -5.87
CA ASP A 358 21.84 -7.80 -4.80
C ASP A 358 21.52 -7.13 -3.46
N LEU A 359 20.63 -7.73 -2.68
CA LEU A 359 20.14 -7.14 -1.45
C LEU A 359 21.08 -7.31 -0.26
N ALA A 360 22.14 -8.11 -0.40
CA ALA A 360 23.07 -8.48 0.66
C ALA A 360 22.31 -8.84 1.96
N SER A 361 22.64 -8.20 3.07
CA SER A 361 22.04 -8.52 4.37
C SER A 361 20.55 -8.21 4.51
N LEU A 362 19.87 -7.54 3.57
CA LEU A 362 18.40 -7.51 3.63
C LEU A 362 17.80 -8.92 3.45
N THR A 363 18.55 -9.88 2.88
CA THR A 363 18.16 -11.30 2.87
C THR A 363 17.79 -11.82 4.26
N LYS A 364 18.49 -11.38 5.31
CA LYS A 364 18.21 -11.76 6.70
C LYS A 364 16.77 -11.47 7.07
N VAL A 365 16.29 -10.28 6.76
CA VAL A 365 14.96 -9.81 7.18
C VAL A 365 13.86 -10.17 6.19
N ILE A 366 14.14 -10.15 4.88
CA ILE A 366 13.15 -10.44 3.85
C ILE A 366 12.91 -11.95 3.71
N ALA A 367 13.97 -12.77 3.70
CA ALA A 367 13.86 -14.21 3.53
C ALA A 367 13.81 -14.94 4.88
N THR A 368 14.93 -14.93 5.61
CA THR A 368 15.14 -15.84 6.76
C THR A 368 14.24 -15.50 7.95
N THR A 369 14.17 -14.22 8.34
CA THR A 369 13.34 -13.78 9.46
C THR A 369 11.87 -14.04 9.16
N SER A 370 11.40 -13.74 7.95
CA SER A 370 10.04 -14.02 7.51
C SER A 370 9.70 -15.50 7.51
N ALA A 371 10.63 -16.35 7.08
CA ALA A 371 10.46 -17.80 7.14
C ALA A 371 10.36 -18.29 8.59
N VAL A 372 11.21 -17.78 9.48
CA VAL A 372 11.14 -18.08 10.92
C VAL A 372 9.82 -17.59 11.52
N MET A 373 9.34 -16.40 11.18
CA MET A 373 8.04 -15.88 11.61
C MET A 373 6.90 -16.81 11.17
N LYS A 374 6.95 -17.32 9.94
CA LYS A 374 5.95 -18.25 9.41
C LYS A 374 5.92 -19.56 10.18
N LEU A 375 7.09 -20.17 10.40
CA LEU A 375 7.22 -21.40 11.19
C LEU A 375 6.81 -21.19 12.65
N TYR A 376 7.07 -20.00 13.21
CA TYR A 376 6.61 -19.61 14.54
C TYR A 376 5.08 -19.49 14.61
N ASP A 377 4.46 -18.83 13.62
CA ASP A 377 3.00 -18.71 13.53
C ASP A 377 2.28 -20.06 13.42
N GLU A 378 2.92 -20.99 12.72
CA GLU A 378 2.49 -22.38 12.51
C GLU A 378 2.88 -23.32 13.65
N GLN A 379 3.52 -22.80 14.71
CA GLN A 379 3.95 -23.56 15.89
C GLN A 379 4.93 -24.71 15.57
N GLN A 380 5.64 -24.64 14.44
CA GLN A 380 6.67 -25.60 14.06
C GLN A 380 8.03 -25.27 14.70
N LEU A 381 8.17 -24.04 15.21
CA LEU A 381 9.35 -23.56 15.91
C LEU A 381 8.94 -22.65 17.08
N GLY A 382 9.60 -22.84 18.22
CA GLY A 382 9.58 -21.91 19.35
C GLY A 382 10.83 -21.02 19.37
N LEU A 383 10.68 -19.77 19.82
CA LEU A 383 11.82 -18.85 19.91
C LEU A 383 12.85 -19.24 20.97
N ASP A 384 12.40 -19.92 22.02
CA ASP A 384 13.26 -20.41 23.10
C ASP A 384 13.67 -21.88 22.90
N ASP A 385 13.35 -22.47 21.74
CA ASP A 385 13.91 -23.75 21.34
C ASP A 385 15.43 -23.63 21.18
N LEU A 386 16.14 -24.66 21.65
CA LEU A 386 17.58 -24.80 21.43
C LEU A 386 17.85 -25.06 19.95
N VAL A 387 18.92 -24.45 19.42
CA VAL A 387 19.38 -24.72 18.04
C VAL A 387 19.69 -26.22 17.85
N THR A 388 20.23 -26.86 18.89
CA THR A 388 20.58 -28.29 18.91
C THR A 388 19.39 -29.22 18.76
N LYS A 389 18.17 -28.74 18.98
CA LYS A 389 16.93 -29.47 18.67
C LYS A 389 16.81 -29.76 17.17
N TYR A 390 17.28 -28.85 16.32
CA TYR A 390 17.13 -28.92 14.87
C TYR A 390 18.44 -29.27 14.15
N ILE A 391 19.57 -28.86 14.72
CA ILE A 391 20.92 -29.10 14.22
C ILE A 391 21.78 -29.62 15.38
N PRO A 392 21.69 -30.92 15.72
CA PRO A 392 22.43 -31.50 16.84
C PRO A 392 23.94 -31.23 16.76
N GLU A 393 24.52 -31.27 15.55
CA GLU A 393 25.93 -31.03 15.28
C GLU A 393 26.41 -29.59 15.59
N PHE A 394 25.50 -28.66 15.86
CA PHE A 394 25.82 -27.30 16.34
C PHE A 394 26.24 -27.27 17.82
N GLY A 395 25.84 -28.27 18.60
CA GLY A 395 25.96 -28.32 20.07
C GLY A 395 27.36 -28.62 20.60
N ASN A 396 28.37 -27.88 20.15
CA ASN A 396 29.76 -28.00 20.59
C ASN A 396 30.31 -26.63 21.00
N HIS A 397 31.46 -26.59 21.70
CA HIS A 397 32.17 -25.36 22.05
C HIS A 397 31.32 -24.32 22.82
N GLY A 398 30.45 -24.78 23.73
CA GLY A 398 29.63 -23.89 24.57
C GLY A 398 28.33 -23.42 23.91
N LYS A 399 27.95 -24.00 22.76
CA LYS A 399 26.79 -23.60 21.95
C LYS A 399 25.51 -24.36 22.27
N GLU A 400 25.54 -25.28 23.24
CA GLU A 400 24.47 -26.24 23.54
C GLU A 400 23.18 -25.57 24.01
N LYS A 401 23.30 -24.37 24.59
CA LYS A 401 22.19 -23.59 25.17
C LYS A 401 21.71 -22.43 24.30
N ILE A 402 22.26 -22.26 23.10
CA ILE A 402 21.87 -21.16 22.21
C ILE A 402 20.46 -21.44 21.68
N THR A 403 19.59 -20.44 21.81
CA THR A 403 18.21 -20.49 21.32
C THR A 403 18.04 -19.83 19.96
N ILE A 404 16.91 -20.09 19.29
CA ILE A 404 16.52 -19.37 18.06
C ILE A 404 16.48 -17.85 18.31
N ARG A 405 15.93 -17.43 19.46
CA ARG A 405 15.90 -16.03 19.90
C ARG A 405 17.30 -15.43 19.95
N ASN A 406 18.29 -16.18 20.43
CA ASN A 406 19.67 -15.68 20.49
C ASN A 406 20.27 -15.43 19.11
N LEU A 407 19.97 -16.29 18.13
CA LEU A 407 20.42 -16.10 16.75
C LEU A 407 19.78 -14.84 16.14
N LEU A 408 18.46 -14.66 16.31
CA LEU A 408 17.71 -13.50 15.81
C LEU A 408 18.15 -12.17 16.43
N LEU A 409 18.56 -12.18 17.71
CA LEU A 409 19.02 -10.99 18.43
C LEU A 409 20.51 -10.70 18.26
N HIS A 410 21.24 -11.54 17.52
CA HIS A 410 22.69 -11.44 17.39
C HIS A 410 23.43 -11.41 18.74
N ASN A 411 22.92 -12.13 19.75
CA ASN A 411 23.55 -12.22 21.08
C ASN A 411 23.96 -13.67 21.44
N SER A 412 24.20 -14.49 20.41
CA SER A 412 24.53 -15.91 20.55
C SER A 412 25.95 -16.19 21.06
N GLY A 413 26.86 -15.22 20.97
CA GLY A 413 28.29 -15.44 21.19
C GLY A 413 29.08 -15.78 19.91
N LEU A 414 28.39 -15.98 18.78
CA LEU A 414 29.02 -16.33 17.50
C LEU A 414 29.84 -15.15 16.94
N PRO A 415 30.94 -15.42 16.21
CA PRO A 415 31.73 -14.38 15.56
C PRO A 415 30.90 -13.65 14.50
N ALA A 416 31.26 -12.38 14.25
CA ALA A 416 30.59 -11.57 13.23
C ALA A 416 30.72 -12.20 11.83
N PHE A 417 31.95 -12.53 11.45
CA PHE A 417 32.32 -13.01 10.13
C PHE A 417 33.67 -13.75 10.18
N LYS A 418 33.85 -14.75 9.31
CA LYS A 418 35.15 -15.35 8.95
C LYS A 418 35.18 -15.54 7.43
N ARG A 419 36.37 -15.51 6.82
CA ARG A 419 36.56 -15.74 5.38
C ARG A 419 36.46 -17.24 5.05
N LEU A 420 35.30 -17.85 5.25
CA LEU A 420 35.09 -19.28 5.04
C LEU A 420 35.35 -19.66 3.58
N TYR A 421 35.00 -18.79 2.63
CA TYR A 421 35.32 -18.95 1.21
C TYR A 421 36.82 -19.13 0.89
N ALA A 422 37.72 -18.70 1.78
CA ALA A 422 39.16 -18.86 1.63
C ALA A 422 39.71 -20.10 2.36
N MET A 423 38.94 -20.66 3.29
CA MET A 423 39.36 -21.76 4.16
C MET A 423 38.68 -23.09 3.80
N CYS A 424 37.50 -23.03 3.19
CA CYS A 424 36.65 -24.16 2.87
C CYS A 424 36.55 -24.34 1.36
N LYS A 425 36.52 -25.59 0.91
CA LYS A 425 36.46 -25.98 -0.51
C LYS A 425 35.08 -26.44 -0.97
N SER A 426 34.15 -26.68 -0.04
CA SER A 426 32.80 -27.14 -0.34
C SER A 426 31.75 -26.46 0.54
N PRO A 427 30.47 -26.42 0.12
CA PRO A 427 29.37 -25.92 0.96
C PRO A 427 29.30 -26.64 2.32
N GLN A 428 29.57 -27.95 2.34
CA GLN A 428 29.53 -28.73 3.59
C GLN A 428 30.64 -28.29 4.55
N GLU A 429 31.87 -28.09 4.06
CA GLU A 429 32.97 -27.58 4.90
C GLU A 429 32.68 -26.18 5.47
N VAL A 430 31.98 -25.33 4.71
CA VAL A 430 31.53 -24.02 5.22
C VAL A 430 30.54 -24.22 6.38
N LEU A 431 29.54 -25.09 6.22
CA LEU A 431 28.57 -25.38 7.26
C LEU A 431 29.21 -26.00 8.50
N ASP A 432 30.11 -26.97 8.31
CA ASP A 432 30.86 -27.59 9.40
C ASP A 432 31.68 -26.55 10.15
N SER A 433 32.34 -25.61 9.44
CA SER A 433 33.08 -24.51 10.07
C SER A 433 32.18 -23.55 10.85
N VAL A 434 30.96 -23.28 10.35
CA VAL A 434 29.95 -22.49 11.08
C VAL A 434 29.51 -23.21 12.36
N PHE A 435 29.22 -24.50 12.28
CA PHE A 435 28.71 -25.30 13.41
C PHE A 435 29.80 -25.63 14.44
N GLN A 436 31.05 -25.76 14.02
CA GLN A 436 32.18 -26.01 14.92
C GLN A 436 32.87 -24.73 15.43
N THR A 437 32.40 -23.53 15.07
CA THR A 437 33.04 -22.31 15.57
C THR A 437 32.92 -22.19 17.09
N GLU A 438 33.98 -21.67 17.71
CA GLU A 438 33.96 -21.26 19.11
C GLU A 438 33.22 -19.94 19.30
N LEU A 439 32.68 -19.77 20.51
CA LEU A 439 32.09 -18.51 20.95
C LEU A 439 33.19 -17.49 21.29
N ILE A 440 32.97 -16.24 20.89
CA ILE A 440 33.87 -15.12 21.19
C ILE A 440 33.44 -14.32 22.43
N TYR A 441 32.22 -14.57 22.94
CA TYR A 441 31.70 -14.10 24.22
C TYR A 441 30.58 -15.05 24.67
N LYS A 442 30.22 -15.01 25.95
CA LYS A 442 29.15 -15.85 26.49
C LYS A 442 27.78 -15.41 25.94
N THR A 443 26.96 -16.38 25.54
CA THR A 443 25.61 -16.14 25.02
C THR A 443 24.79 -15.23 25.95
N GLY A 444 24.22 -14.16 25.40
CA GLY A 444 23.41 -13.17 26.12
C GLY A 444 24.19 -11.98 26.67
N ASP A 445 25.50 -12.07 26.85
CA ASP A 445 26.29 -11.02 27.51
C ASP A 445 26.55 -9.80 26.61
N SER A 446 26.47 -9.94 25.29
CA SER A 446 26.73 -8.87 24.32
C SER A 446 25.99 -9.11 23.00
N THR A 447 25.96 -8.10 22.12
CA THR A 447 25.37 -8.19 20.78
C THR A 447 26.45 -7.97 19.72
N VAL A 448 26.69 -9.00 18.90
CA VAL A 448 27.62 -8.95 17.76
C VAL A 448 26.88 -9.40 16.52
N TYR A 449 26.69 -8.48 15.57
CA TYR A 449 26.04 -8.75 14.29
C TYR A 449 26.79 -9.88 13.55
N SER A 450 26.12 -11.03 13.39
CA SER A 450 26.75 -12.30 13.02
C SER A 450 26.04 -12.95 11.84
N ASP A 451 26.81 -13.22 10.79
CA ASP A 451 26.33 -13.99 9.63
C ASP A 451 26.13 -15.46 9.98
N PHE A 452 26.95 -16.01 10.88
CA PHE A 452 26.91 -17.41 11.29
C PHE A 452 25.55 -17.78 11.89
N GLY A 453 24.98 -16.88 12.69
CA GLY A 453 23.64 -17.08 13.26
C GLY A 453 22.57 -17.17 12.18
N PHE A 454 22.65 -16.35 11.14
CA PHE A 454 21.66 -16.35 10.06
C PHE A 454 21.86 -17.48 9.05
N ILE A 455 23.10 -17.91 8.78
CA ILE A 455 23.38 -19.14 8.04
C ILE A 455 22.72 -20.33 8.76
N THR A 456 22.90 -20.40 10.09
CA THR A 456 22.30 -21.44 10.93
C THR A 456 20.77 -21.38 10.90
N LEU A 457 20.16 -20.19 11.05
CA LEU A 457 18.69 -20.03 10.94
C LEU A 457 18.14 -20.48 9.58
N GLY A 458 18.84 -20.15 8.48
CA GLY A 458 18.48 -20.65 7.15
C GLY A 458 18.43 -22.18 7.11
N LYS A 459 19.44 -22.86 7.66
CA LYS A 459 19.46 -24.33 7.73
C LYS A 459 18.39 -24.91 8.66
N ILE A 460 18.02 -24.22 9.74
CA ILE A 460 16.89 -24.64 10.59
C ILE A 460 15.58 -24.60 9.81
N VAL A 461 15.34 -23.54 9.02
CA VAL A 461 14.16 -23.46 8.13
C VAL A 461 14.13 -24.64 7.17
N GLU A 462 15.28 -24.99 6.57
CA GLU A 462 15.37 -26.15 5.66
C GLU A 462 15.09 -27.48 6.35
N ARG A 463 15.68 -27.69 7.54
CA ARG A 463 15.47 -28.93 8.34
C ARG A 463 14.02 -29.10 8.77
N ILE A 464 13.33 -28.02 9.14
CA ILE A 464 11.92 -28.08 9.56
C ILE A 464 10.99 -28.28 8.36
N SER A 465 11.21 -27.53 7.28
CA SER A 465 10.28 -27.49 6.15
C SER A 465 10.51 -28.58 5.09
N GLY A 466 11.70 -29.21 5.09
CA GLY A 466 12.12 -30.16 4.05
C GLY A 466 12.38 -29.51 2.69
N GLN A 467 12.45 -28.17 2.62
CA GLN A 467 12.66 -27.39 1.39
C GLN A 467 13.89 -26.52 1.53
N THR A 468 14.58 -26.23 0.43
CA THR A 468 15.66 -25.23 0.46
C THR A 468 15.08 -23.85 0.79
N LEU A 469 15.90 -22.96 1.38
CA LEU A 469 15.43 -21.66 1.85
C LEU A 469 14.78 -20.82 0.72
N ASP A 470 15.36 -20.87 -0.48
CA ASP A 470 14.84 -20.18 -1.67
C ASP A 470 13.47 -20.72 -2.11
N GLU A 471 13.29 -22.05 -2.12
CA GLU A 471 12.00 -22.67 -2.42
C GLU A 471 10.93 -22.34 -1.39
N TYR A 472 11.30 -22.41 -0.11
CA TYR A 472 10.39 -22.10 0.99
C TYR A 472 9.91 -20.65 0.90
N CYS A 473 10.83 -19.68 0.75
CA CYS A 473 10.49 -18.27 0.63
C CYS A 473 9.69 -17.97 -0.66
N ARG A 474 10.05 -18.60 -1.78
CA ARG A 474 9.32 -18.45 -3.05
C ARG A 474 7.86 -18.88 -2.92
N LYS A 475 7.60 -20.09 -2.41
CA LYS A 475 6.24 -20.66 -2.32
C LYS A 475 5.38 -19.99 -1.25
N ASN A 476 5.96 -19.60 -0.11
CA ASN A 476 5.20 -19.05 1.01
C ASN A 476 5.00 -17.54 0.93
N PHE A 477 5.92 -16.81 0.30
CA PHE A 477 5.91 -15.35 0.26
C PHE A 477 5.96 -14.79 -1.17
N PHE A 478 7.03 -15.03 -1.93
CA PHE A 478 7.28 -14.24 -3.14
C PHE A 478 6.24 -14.49 -4.24
N GLU A 479 5.93 -15.75 -4.56
CA GLU A 479 4.92 -16.06 -5.58
C GLU A 479 3.51 -15.62 -5.17
N PRO A 480 3.01 -15.93 -3.95
CA PRO A 480 1.66 -15.52 -3.59
C PRO A 480 1.52 -14.01 -3.37
N LEU A 481 2.61 -13.28 -3.15
CA LEU A 481 2.63 -11.80 -3.14
C LEU A 481 2.77 -11.20 -4.55
N GLY A 482 3.05 -12.01 -5.57
CA GLY A 482 3.28 -11.53 -6.93
C GLY A 482 4.67 -10.91 -7.16
N MET A 483 5.63 -11.17 -6.28
CA MET A 483 7.02 -10.69 -6.35
C MET A 483 7.84 -11.59 -7.29
N LYS A 484 7.76 -11.32 -8.60
CA LYS A 484 8.33 -12.16 -9.67
C LYS A 484 9.82 -11.92 -9.91
N GLN A 485 10.34 -10.78 -9.50
CA GLN A 485 11.74 -10.37 -9.60
C GLN A 485 12.46 -10.46 -8.25
N THR A 486 11.90 -11.20 -7.31
CA THR A 486 12.50 -11.46 -6.00
C THR A 486 12.89 -12.93 -5.90
N MET A 487 14.20 -13.21 -5.92
CA MET A 487 14.71 -14.57 -5.99
C MET A 487 16.16 -14.67 -5.53
N PHE A 488 16.57 -15.89 -5.16
CA PHE A 488 17.97 -16.28 -5.11
C PHE A 488 18.42 -16.74 -6.48
N ASN A 489 19.72 -16.65 -6.78
CA ASN A 489 20.34 -17.17 -8.02
C ASN A 489 19.57 -16.82 -9.31
N PRO A 490 19.40 -15.53 -9.64
CA PRO A 490 18.68 -15.12 -10.84
C PRO A 490 19.34 -15.69 -12.11
N SER A 491 18.51 -16.09 -13.07
CA SER A 491 18.98 -16.65 -14.35
C SER A 491 19.84 -15.66 -15.13
N GLU A 492 20.78 -16.17 -15.94
CA GLU A 492 21.69 -15.34 -16.74
C GLU A 492 20.98 -14.31 -17.64
N SER A 493 19.78 -14.64 -18.11
CA SER A 493 18.91 -13.74 -18.89
C SER A 493 18.52 -12.46 -18.15
N LEU A 494 18.58 -12.44 -16.81
CA LEU A 494 18.28 -11.28 -15.98
C LEU A 494 19.51 -10.46 -15.61
N TRP A 495 20.73 -10.98 -15.84
CA TRP A 495 21.96 -10.36 -15.33
C TRP A 495 22.18 -8.95 -15.87
N THR A 496 21.80 -8.69 -17.12
CA THR A 496 21.86 -7.35 -17.75
C THR A 496 20.92 -6.33 -17.11
N ASN A 497 19.90 -6.77 -16.37
CA ASN A 497 18.98 -5.92 -15.61
C ASN A 497 19.36 -5.85 -14.12
N ILE A 498 20.42 -6.54 -13.69
CA ILE A 498 20.91 -6.51 -12.32
C ILE A 498 22.05 -5.52 -12.20
N ALA A 499 22.05 -4.70 -11.15
CA ALA A 499 23.13 -3.78 -10.86
C ALA A 499 24.41 -4.55 -10.47
N PRO A 500 25.55 -4.29 -11.15
CA PRO A 500 26.81 -4.94 -10.79
C PRO A 500 27.27 -4.45 -9.42
N THR A 501 27.96 -5.33 -8.68
CA THR A 501 28.44 -5.02 -7.34
C THR A 501 29.92 -4.66 -7.34
N GLU A 502 30.86 -5.56 -7.60
CA GLU A 502 32.29 -5.21 -7.56
C GLU A 502 33.12 -6.01 -8.57
N TYR A 503 34.30 -5.52 -8.92
CA TYR A 503 35.34 -6.39 -9.49
C TYR A 503 35.98 -7.19 -8.35
N ASP A 504 35.51 -8.43 -8.17
CA ASP A 504 36.02 -9.33 -7.15
C ASP A 504 37.41 -9.82 -7.55
N SER A 505 38.43 -9.17 -6.99
CA SER A 505 39.83 -9.52 -7.17
C SER A 505 40.30 -10.63 -6.22
N LEU A 506 39.46 -11.10 -5.29
CA LEU A 506 39.82 -12.08 -4.27
C LEU A 506 39.49 -13.50 -4.74
N LEU A 507 38.22 -13.79 -4.97
CA LEU A 507 37.71 -15.13 -5.24
C LEU A 507 37.39 -15.34 -6.73
N ARG A 508 36.48 -14.55 -7.28
CA ARG A 508 35.88 -14.82 -8.61
C ARG A 508 36.70 -14.25 -9.78
N LYS A 509 37.65 -13.35 -9.51
CA LYS A 509 38.54 -12.68 -10.50
C LYS A 509 37.79 -12.03 -11.67
N LYS A 510 36.58 -11.52 -11.43
CA LYS A 510 35.70 -10.91 -12.45
C LYS A 510 34.73 -9.91 -11.85
N LEU A 511 34.06 -9.14 -12.71
CA LEU A 511 32.92 -8.31 -12.30
C LEU A 511 31.78 -9.20 -11.77
N VAL A 512 31.34 -8.93 -10.55
CA VAL A 512 30.24 -9.62 -9.90
C VAL A 512 28.93 -8.97 -10.30
N ARG A 513 28.13 -9.71 -11.06
CA ARG A 513 26.81 -9.31 -11.55
C ARG A 513 25.93 -10.55 -11.70
N GLY A 514 24.68 -10.47 -11.23
CA GLY A 514 23.73 -11.59 -11.32
C GLY A 514 24.01 -12.79 -10.42
N VAL A 515 25.06 -12.74 -9.62
CA VAL A 515 25.41 -13.74 -8.60
C VAL A 515 25.66 -13.01 -7.29
N VAL A 516 25.40 -13.67 -6.16
CA VAL A 516 25.55 -13.05 -4.84
C VAL A 516 26.96 -12.52 -4.62
N HIS A 517 27.05 -11.30 -4.10
CA HIS A 517 28.27 -10.57 -3.75
C HIS A 517 29.03 -11.25 -2.62
N ASP A 518 28.33 -11.56 -1.52
CA ASP A 518 28.91 -12.22 -0.35
C ASP A 518 29.58 -13.54 -0.72
N GLU A 519 30.87 -13.64 -0.43
CA GLU A 519 31.69 -14.78 -0.87
C GLU A 519 31.32 -16.05 -0.12
N ASN A 520 30.95 -15.98 1.16
CA ASN A 520 30.52 -17.16 1.90
C ASN A 520 29.19 -17.70 1.36
N ALA A 521 28.22 -16.82 1.07
CA ALA A 521 26.96 -17.19 0.45
C ALA A 521 27.17 -17.80 -0.94
N TYR A 522 28.10 -17.24 -1.72
CA TYR A 522 28.48 -17.80 -3.02
C TYR A 522 29.07 -19.21 -2.89
N THR A 523 29.99 -19.43 -1.94
CA THR A 523 30.54 -20.78 -1.67
C THR A 523 29.47 -21.76 -1.18
N LEU A 524 28.40 -21.28 -0.55
CA LEU A 524 27.22 -22.07 -0.16
C LEU A 524 26.24 -22.34 -1.33
N GLY A 525 26.58 -21.98 -2.56
CA GLY A 525 25.73 -22.16 -3.74
C GLY A 525 24.73 -21.03 -3.97
N GLY A 526 24.92 -19.87 -3.31
CA GLY A 526 24.14 -18.65 -3.53
C GLY A 526 22.84 -18.54 -2.72
N VAL A 527 22.40 -19.63 -2.08
CA VAL A 527 21.24 -19.65 -1.17
C VAL A 527 21.75 -19.74 0.27
N SER A 528 21.69 -18.62 1.00
CA SER A 528 22.08 -18.59 2.40
C SER A 528 21.19 -17.66 3.22
N GLY A 529 21.05 -17.96 4.51
CA GLY A 529 20.16 -17.20 5.38
C GLY A 529 20.63 -15.76 5.65
N HIS A 530 21.90 -15.44 5.38
CA HIS A 530 22.49 -14.13 5.66
C HIS A 530 22.59 -13.20 4.44
N ALA A 531 22.59 -13.74 3.21
CA ALA A 531 22.76 -13.03 1.93
C ALA A 531 22.35 -13.93 0.74
N GLY A 532 22.12 -13.35 -0.44
CA GLY A 532 21.85 -14.09 -1.69
C GLY A 532 20.56 -13.72 -2.40
N LEU A 533 19.70 -12.91 -1.76
CA LEU A 533 18.45 -12.48 -2.34
C LEU A 533 18.65 -11.27 -3.27
N PHE A 534 17.99 -11.31 -4.42
CA PHE A 534 17.87 -10.19 -5.36
C PHE A 534 16.43 -9.69 -5.39
N SER A 535 16.21 -8.38 -5.57
CA SER A 535 14.88 -7.80 -5.74
C SER A 535 14.93 -6.41 -6.39
N THR A 536 13.75 -5.82 -6.61
CA THR A 536 13.54 -4.42 -7.01
C THR A 536 12.92 -3.63 -5.86
N ALA A 537 13.04 -2.29 -5.85
CA ALA A 537 12.40 -1.51 -4.79
C ALA A 537 10.86 -1.61 -4.82
N SER A 538 10.29 -1.81 -6.01
CA SER A 538 8.84 -1.97 -6.19
C SER A 538 8.30 -3.25 -5.55
N GLU A 539 9.02 -4.37 -5.66
CA GLU A 539 8.59 -5.63 -5.05
C GLU A 539 8.88 -5.68 -3.55
N LEU A 540 9.97 -5.08 -3.09
CA LEU A 540 10.19 -4.88 -1.66
C LEU A 540 9.09 -4.00 -1.03
N ALA A 541 8.50 -3.06 -1.79
CA ALA A 541 7.37 -2.28 -1.28
C ALA A 541 6.13 -3.15 -1.03
N ILE A 542 5.86 -4.14 -1.90
CA ILE A 542 4.79 -5.13 -1.68
C ILE A 542 5.04 -5.90 -0.39
N PHE A 543 6.27 -6.39 -0.21
CA PHE A 543 6.67 -7.13 0.99
C PHE A 543 6.52 -6.29 2.26
N MET A 544 7.02 -5.05 2.23
CA MET A 544 6.90 -4.12 3.36
C MET A 544 5.45 -3.76 3.63
N GLN A 545 4.62 -3.57 2.60
CA GLN A 545 3.18 -3.34 2.78
C GLN A 545 2.51 -4.53 3.47
N MET A 546 2.86 -5.78 3.10
CA MET A 546 2.35 -6.96 3.80
C MET A 546 2.70 -6.92 5.29
N LEU A 547 3.94 -6.56 5.64
CA LEU A 547 4.36 -6.47 7.04
C LEU A 547 3.67 -5.32 7.78
N THR A 548 3.67 -4.10 7.23
CA THR A 548 3.08 -2.92 7.88
C THR A 548 1.56 -3.01 7.96
N ASN A 549 0.93 -3.83 7.11
CA ASN A 549 -0.50 -4.12 7.14
C ASN A 549 -0.85 -5.35 7.99
N GLY A 550 -0.07 -5.60 9.06
CA GLY A 550 -0.34 -6.67 10.02
C GLY A 550 -0.29 -8.08 9.44
N GLY A 551 0.44 -8.27 8.33
CA GLY A 551 0.62 -9.56 7.66
C GLY A 551 -0.45 -9.87 6.61
N ASN A 552 -1.35 -8.92 6.33
CA ASN A 552 -2.34 -9.06 5.28
C ASN A 552 -1.88 -8.36 4.00
N PHE A 553 -1.97 -9.05 2.87
CA PHE A 553 -1.83 -8.41 1.57
C PHE A 553 -2.82 -9.00 0.58
N ASN A 554 -3.52 -8.13 -0.16
CA ASN A 554 -4.48 -8.49 -1.19
C ASN A 554 -5.54 -9.51 -0.72
N GLY A 555 -6.02 -9.33 0.52
CA GLY A 555 -7.04 -10.19 1.14
C GLY A 555 -6.52 -11.54 1.67
N LYS A 556 -5.22 -11.82 1.59
CA LYS A 556 -4.59 -13.03 2.15
C LYS A 556 -3.76 -12.68 3.38
N GLN A 557 -3.95 -13.45 4.46
CA GLN A 557 -3.11 -13.39 5.65
C GLN A 557 -1.86 -14.28 5.46
N PHE A 558 -0.67 -13.68 5.55
CA PHE A 558 0.63 -14.37 5.44
C PHE A 558 1.24 -14.65 6.81
N LEU A 559 1.16 -13.67 7.71
CA LEU A 559 1.72 -13.69 9.06
C LEU A 559 0.71 -13.11 10.04
N LYS A 560 0.71 -13.51 11.31
CA LYS A 560 -0.15 -12.90 12.33
C LYS A 560 0.34 -11.50 12.68
N GLN A 561 -0.60 -10.57 12.93
CA GLN A 561 -0.27 -9.19 13.31
C GLN A 561 0.53 -9.15 14.60
N GLU A 562 0.20 -10.01 15.57
CA GLU A 562 0.89 -10.13 16.85
C GLU A 562 2.33 -10.59 16.67
N THR A 563 2.57 -11.50 15.74
CA THR A 563 3.91 -12.00 15.42
C THR A 563 4.76 -10.92 14.77
N ILE A 564 4.21 -10.17 13.80
CA ILE A 564 4.92 -9.02 13.21
C ILE A 564 5.28 -8.01 14.29
N LYS A 565 4.29 -7.55 15.07
CA LYS A 565 4.51 -6.60 16.17
C LYS A 565 5.59 -7.11 17.13
N PHE A 566 5.54 -8.39 17.49
CA PHE A 566 6.52 -8.98 18.39
C PHE A 566 7.93 -9.02 17.80
N PHE A 567 8.08 -9.32 16.51
CA PHE A 567 9.38 -9.40 15.84
C PHE A 567 9.99 -8.03 15.49
N THR A 568 9.17 -7.00 15.31
CA THR A 568 9.64 -5.64 14.97
C THR A 568 9.80 -4.73 16.20
N THR A 569 9.33 -5.15 17.37
CA THR A 569 9.52 -4.39 18.62
C THR A 569 10.93 -4.58 19.19
N LYS A 570 11.59 -3.45 19.50
CA LYS A 570 12.89 -3.36 20.18
C LYS A 570 12.97 -4.26 21.43
N LYS A 571 14.05 -5.05 21.57
CA LYS A 571 14.28 -5.98 22.68
C LYS A 571 15.39 -5.45 23.60
N GLY A 572 14.97 -4.74 24.64
CA GLY A 572 15.83 -4.18 25.69
C GLY A 572 16.14 -2.69 25.47
N ALA A 573 16.21 -1.93 26.58
CA ALA A 573 16.35 -0.47 26.53
C ALA A 573 17.66 0.00 25.83
N LYS A 574 18.76 -0.72 26.06
CA LYS A 574 20.10 -0.41 25.51
C LYS A 574 20.42 -1.11 24.17
N SER A 575 19.54 -1.97 23.69
CA SER A 575 19.72 -2.73 22.44
C SER A 575 19.09 -1.96 21.29
N THR A 576 19.74 -1.87 20.13
CA THR A 576 19.09 -1.37 18.90
C THR A 576 18.41 -2.50 18.12
N ARG A 577 18.20 -3.69 18.70
CA ARG A 577 17.70 -4.85 17.95
C ARG A 577 16.26 -5.21 18.28
N ALA A 578 15.55 -5.65 17.24
CA ALA A 578 14.37 -6.49 17.36
C ALA A 578 14.71 -7.90 16.84
N LEU A 579 13.73 -8.80 16.72
CA LEU A 579 14.01 -10.19 16.31
C LEU A 579 14.30 -10.23 14.80
N GLY A 580 15.58 -10.36 14.45
CA GLY A 580 16.09 -10.33 13.09
C GLY A 580 16.16 -8.94 12.45
N TRP A 581 15.41 -7.97 12.98
CA TRP A 581 15.40 -6.57 12.53
C TRP A 581 16.32 -5.66 13.35
N ASP A 582 16.78 -4.59 12.73
CA ASP A 582 17.35 -3.44 13.43
C ASP A 582 16.23 -2.46 13.83
N THR A 583 16.49 -1.65 14.85
CA THR A 583 15.59 -0.58 15.31
C THR A 583 16.37 0.72 15.40
N LYS A 584 15.68 1.85 15.28
CA LYS A 584 16.36 3.16 15.28
C LYS A 584 17.12 3.35 16.59
N SER A 585 18.43 3.60 16.49
CA SER A 585 19.20 4.02 17.65
C SER A 585 18.78 5.42 18.10
N VAL A 586 18.51 5.58 19.39
CA VAL A 586 18.20 6.88 20.02
C VAL A 586 19.50 7.65 20.26
N GLU A 587 20.56 6.94 20.66
CA GLU A 587 21.89 7.48 20.88
C GLU A 587 22.84 7.01 19.78
N GLY A 588 23.65 7.90 19.22
CA GLY A 588 24.65 7.56 18.20
C GLY A 588 24.10 7.44 16.77
N TYR A 589 24.77 6.64 15.95
CA TYR A 589 24.46 6.51 14.53
C TYR A 589 23.23 5.62 14.28
N SER A 590 22.34 6.08 13.39
CA SER A 590 21.24 5.27 12.85
C SER A 590 21.14 5.47 11.34
N SER A 591 21.04 4.37 10.59
CA SER A 591 20.88 4.44 9.12
C SER A 591 19.51 4.97 8.68
N ALA A 592 18.53 5.01 9.60
CA ALA A 592 17.23 5.65 9.42
C ALA A 592 17.28 7.19 9.59
N GLY A 593 18.45 7.75 9.93
CA GLY A 593 18.58 9.15 10.32
C GLY A 593 17.95 9.45 11.68
N LYS A 594 17.84 10.74 12.00
CA LYS A 594 17.36 11.20 13.31
C LYS A 594 15.84 11.35 13.39
N LEU A 595 15.15 11.45 12.26
CA LEU A 595 13.76 11.91 12.19
C LEU A 595 12.70 10.80 12.16
N PHE A 596 13.08 9.55 11.85
CA PHE A 596 12.20 8.39 12.06
C PHE A 596 11.84 8.26 13.54
N SER A 597 10.68 7.69 13.88
CA SER A 597 10.30 7.42 15.28
C SER A 597 11.24 6.42 15.97
N GLU A 598 11.21 6.37 17.30
CA GLU A 598 11.99 5.40 18.08
C GLU A 598 11.52 3.95 17.85
N ASN A 599 10.22 3.77 17.55
CA ASN A 599 9.63 2.46 17.26
C ASN A 599 9.83 2.02 15.80
N SER A 600 10.64 2.76 15.04
CA SER A 600 10.98 2.41 13.67
C SER A 600 11.90 1.19 13.61
N PHE A 601 11.69 0.34 12.61
CA PHE A 601 12.47 -0.87 12.37
C PHE A 601 12.95 -0.94 10.92
N GLY A 602 14.05 -1.64 10.69
CA GLY A 602 14.65 -1.71 9.36
C GLY A 602 15.87 -2.60 9.31
N HIS A 603 16.57 -2.55 8.18
CA HIS A 603 17.83 -3.24 7.99
C HIS A 603 18.63 -2.60 6.85
N THR A 604 19.94 -2.88 6.81
CA THR A 604 20.83 -2.46 5.71
C THR A 604 21.48 -3.66 5.01
N GLY A 605 21.91 -3.47 3.77
CA GLY A 605 22.71 -4.43 3.02
C GLY A 605 24.09 -3.88 2.68
N PHE A 606 25.11 -4.75 2.66
CA PHE A 606 26.49 -4.35 2.39
C PHE A 606 26.69 -3.73 1.00
N THR A 607 25.90 -4.14 0.01
CA THR A 607 25.91 -3.62 -1.36
C THR A 607 25.39 -2.19 -1.49
N GLY A 608 24.85 -1.63 -0.40
CA GLY A 608 24.38 -0.25 -0.33
C GLY A 608 22.88 -0.10 -0.11
N THR A 609 22.15 -1.21 -0.14
CA THR A 609 20.70 -1.27 0.07
C THR A 609 20.28 -0.97 1.51
N SER A 610 19.06 -0.50 1.71
CA SER A 610 18.41 -0.33 3.03
C SER A 610 16.90 -0.28 2.91
N ILE A 611 16.22 -0.76 3.95
CA ILE A 611 14.77 -0.61 4.14
C ILE A 611 14.50 -0.16 5.58
N TRP A 612 13.60 0.80 5.76
CA TRP A 612 13.17 1.28 7.07
C TRP A 612 11.69 1.60 7.06
N ALA A 613 10.97 1.21 8.11
CA ALA A 613 9.58 1.52 8.35
C ALA A 613 9.43 2.28 9.67
N ASP A 614 8.57 3.30 9.64
CA ASP A 614 8.09 4.09 10.78
C ASP A 614 6.59 3.83 10.96
N PRO A 615 6.20 2.86 11.82
CA PRO A 615 4.79 2.54 12.05
C PRO A 615 3.98 3.68 12.65
N GLU A 616 4.59 4.62 13.37
CA GLU A 616 3.87 5.76 13.97
C GLU A 616 3.40 6.76 12.92
N ARG A 617 4.13 6.86 11.80
CA ARG A 617 3.80 7.75 10.69
C ARG A 617 3.20 7.03 9.50
N GLU A 618 3.07 5.71 9.58
CA GLU A 618 2.66 4.81 8.49
C GLU A 618 3.51 4.99 7.22
N ILE A 619 4.82 5.19 7.41
CA ILE A 619 5.79 5.43 6.32
C ILE A 619 6.79 4.28 6.25
N PHE A 620 7.20 3.91 5.04
CA PHE A 620 8.44 3.17 4.85
C PHE A 620 9.21 3.65 3.62
N VAL A 621 10.53 3.50 3.70
CA VAL A 621 11.48 3.93 2.67
C VAL A 621 12.37 2.74 2.29
N ILE A 622 12.45 2.49 0.99
CA ILE A 622 13.34 1.50 0.39
C ILE A 622 14.35 2.26 -0.47
N PHE A 623 15.63 2.04 -0.20
CA PHE A 623 16.72 2.68 -0.91
C PHE A 623 17.73 1.62 -1.35
N LEU A 624 17.77 1.34 -2.64
CA LEU A 624 18.65 0.33 -3.23
C LEU A 624 19.74 1.02 -4.05
N THR A 625 20.98 0.63 -3.84
CA THR A 625 22.14 1.17 -4.54
C THR A 625 23.13 0.04 -4.82
N ASN A 626 24.12 0.30 -5.67
CA ASN A 626 25.27 -0.57 -5.88
C ASN A 626 26.58 0.11 -5.46
N ARG A 627 26.62 0.63 -4.22
CA ARG A 627 27.74 1.42 -3.67
C ARG A 627 29.10 0.73 -3.70
N VAL A 628 29.10 -0.61 -3.74
CA VAL A 628 30.33 -1.42 -3.79
C VAL A 628 30.95 -1.45 -5.19
N TYR A 629 30.31 -0.84 -6.19
CA TYR A 629 30.88 -0.74 -7.53
C TYR A 629 31.82 0.47 -7.64
N PRO A 630 33.01 0.33 -8.26
CA PRO A 630 33.62 -0.93 -8.71
C PRO A 630 34.35 -1.69 -7.59
N THR A 631 34.54 -1.07 -6.41
CA THR A 631 35.22 -1.68 -5.27
C THR A 631 34.49 -1.44 -3.94
N ARG A 632 34.55 -2.41 -3.03
CA ARG A 632 33.95 -2.33 -1.68
C ARG A 632 34.58 -1.31 -0.72
N ALA A 633 35.67 -0.65 -1.12
CA ALA A 633 36.39 0.33 -0.29
C ALA A 633 35.57 1.59 0.00
N ASN A 634 34.56 1.89 -0.84
CA ASN A 634 33.72 3.07 -0.70
C ASN A 634 32.75 2.96 0.49
N THR A 635 32.89 3.85 1.48
CA THR A 635 32.08 3.88 2.71
C THR A 635 31.08 5.04 2.78
N LYS A 636 31.01 5.89 1.73
CA LYS A 636 30.18 7.10 1.70
C LYS A 636 28.68 6.86 1.93
N ILE A 637 28.19 5.65 1.60
CA ILE A 637 26.80 5.24 1.81
C ILE A 637 26.31 5.42 3.27
N SER A 638 27.22 5.39 4.25
CA SER A 638 26.90 5.61 5.66
C SER A 638 26.30 7.00 5.94
N GLY A 639 26.74 8.04 5.22
CA GLY A 639 26.15 9.38 5.31
C GLY A 639 24.90 9.55 4.45
N VAL A 640 24.83 8.86 3.31
CA VAL A 640 23.73 9.04 2.34
C VAL A 640 22.42 8.42 2.83
N ARG A 641 22.46 7.21 3.43
CA ARG A 641 21.27 6.56 3.96
C ARG A 641 20.47 7.45 4.92
N PRO A 642 21.04 7.96 6.03
CA PRO A 642 20.28 8.81 6.93
C PRO A 642 19.81 10.10 6.24
N ALA A 643 20.60 10.69 5.34
CA ALA A 643 20.20 11.88 4.60
C ALA A 643 18.95 11.67 3.74
N VAL A 644 18.84 10.53 3.05
CA VAL A 644 17.64 10.17 2.27
C VAL A 644 16.41 10.04 3.18
N HIS A 645 16.53 9.32 4.30
CA HIS A 645 15.41 9.15 5.24
C HIS A 645 15.00 10.49 5.88
N GLU A 646 15.96 11.35 6.23
CA GLU A 646 15.65 12.68 6.77
C GLU A 646 14.98 13.59 5.74
N ALA A 647 15.43 13.58 4.48
CA ALA A 647 14.80 14.35 3.41
C ALA A 647 13.33 13.94 3.22
N VAL A 648 13.03 12.64 3.27
CA VAL A 648 11.65 12.13 3.24
C VAL A 648 10.85 12.68 4.42
N ILE A 649 11.29 12.50 5.66
CA ILE A 649 10.49 12.92 6.82
C ILE A 649 10.29 14.44 6.88
N ARG A 650 11.30 15.24 6.49
CA ARG A 650 11.18 16.72 6.44
C ARG A 650 10.15 17.20 5.43
N SER A 651 9.80 16.39 4.43
CA SER A 651 8.83 16.77 3.40
C SER A 651 7.36 16.62 3.84
N LEU A 652 7.08 16.10 5.04
CA LEU A 652 5.73 16.02 5.58
C LEU A 652 5.18 17.41 5.94
N THR A 653 3.94 17.71 5.56
CA THR A 653 3.32 19.04 5.78
C THR A 653 3.08 19.37 7.25
N ASN A 654 2.94 18.37 8.10
CA ASN A 654 2.78 18.52 9.55
C ASN A 654 4.12 18.49 10.31
N PHE A 655 5.25 18.37 9.61
CA PHE A 655 6.56 18.38 10.24
C PHE A 655 6.92 19.80 10.69
N LYS A 656 6.62 20.10 11.95
CA LYS A 656 7.15 21.29 12.61
C LYS A 656 8.60 21.01 12.98
N THR A 657 9.53 21.82 12.47
CA THR A 657 10.89 21.84 12.98
C THR A 657 10.80 22.16 14.46
N ILE A 658 11.08 21.18 15.32
CA ILE A 658 11.33 21.47 16.73
C ILE A 658 12.59 22.35 16.71
N LYS A 659 12.39 23.64 16.99
CA LYS A 659 13.47 24.64 17.02
C LYS A 659 14.51 24.27 18.06
#